data_AF-A0A0X1KMS9-F1
#
_entry.id   AF-A0A0X1KMS9-F1
#
_cell.length_a   1.000
_cell.length_b   1.000
_cell.length_c   1.000
_cell.angle_alpha   90.00
_cell.angle_beta   90.00
_cell.angle_gamma   90.00
#
_symmetry.space_group_name_H-M   'P 1'
#
loop_
_entity.id
_entity.type
_entity.pdbx_description
1 polymer ?
#
loop_
_entity_poly.entity_id
_entity_poly.type
_entity_poly.pdbx_seq_one_letter_code
_entity_poly.pdbx_strand_id
1 'polypeptide(L)'
;MRKVATIIVAFVLFSVFGFALASATTVAVDLTHGENTKYLVDPVVDQSNQSHILAPSIVEGVGDMQWAYFGNPDMFPNNTKIKNLGDTITADALKDVDILILGQPTSPFTPEEIQAIKDWFAQGGKVLWIAADSDYGSGVQTQDIADSFLEQLGYGNLRIDLCSVDDHASNTGSTFQVIGHVDPDADTPFKGMITKDFLHDGKVLFHGPGVVAWVDENGNWHPLTEDSKPPLTYRIVVTSEDGIIVENSAPSANAYIANDTGVFTLLAAQVVPLGGTQSILIVSGESPYGAYKPIWSPLFRGVNLDGPQFVSNILHWAALVAKSGVPENLFSVPDPEGDDHGPGTYTYPTDAVFNKTGLFDLTGLDVLKAGDKYVFSFHFKNLGGNPWNGPNGFSLQVIEAYFDFKEGGNTSAIKLDEKGPGSNVDLDPDHPWDLAFRVTGWSKKLVLPNGTVLEDIDVFTDLDENTINVLVPAKYFGEDLNAENIRMAVLVGSQDGFGVDEWRDVQVEAEEWRIGGGDSDAIIAGVAPRVMDLLVPEWFHPTQEEQLSSYDSENGKRATVLMITPIESAPTTTTTTTTTTTTSSTTTTTTTTTTTTTTTTTTTSTTTTTTTTTTTTSSATTTTTSEGGGGICGPAALIGLAIIPLLLRRRR
;
A
#
# COMPACT_ATOMS: atom_id res chain seq x y z
N MET A 1 -32.86 12.45 -40.76
CA MET A 1 -31.80 13.45 -40.46
C MET A 1 -32.23 14.31 -39.28
N ARG A 2 -31.76 13.99 -38.07
CA ARG A 2 -31.58 14.92 -36.94
C ARG A 2 -30.74 14.20 -35.87
N LYS A 3 -29.44 14.43 -35.98
CA LYS A 3 -28.36 14.41 -34.98
C LYS A 3 -28.62 13.59 -33.71
N VAL A 4 -28.13 12.35 -33.72
CA VAL A 4 -27.65 11.64 -32.53
C VAL A 4 -26.28 12.24 -32.22
N ALA A 5 -26.16 12.93 -31.09
CA ALA A 5 -24.86 13.31 -30.57
C ALA A 5 -24.33 12.09 -29.81
N THR A 6 -23.37 11.42 -30.44
CA THR A 6 -22.50 10.42 -29.81
C THR A 6 -21.74 11.12 -28.68
N ILE A 7 -22.16 10.90 -27.43
CA ILE A 7 -21.30 11.18 -26.28
C ILE A 7 -20.38 9.97 -26.17
N ILE A 8 -19.12 10.17 -26.58
CA ILE A 8 -18.02 9.28 -26.25
C ILE A 8 -17.77 9.49 -24.76
N VAL A 9 -18.44 8.71 -23.92
CA VAL A 9 -17.92 8.42 -22.58
C VAL A 9 -16.88 7.35 -22.83
N ALA A 10 -15.62 7.71 -22.69
CA ALA A 10 -14.52 6.76 -22.64
C ALA A 10 -14.69 5.91 -21.36
N PHE A 11 -15.58 4.92 -21.42
CA PHE A 11 -15.39 3.70 -20.66
C PHE A 11 -14.18 3.03 -21.29
N VAL A 12 -13.00 3.40 -20.81
CA VAL A 12 -11.83 2.53 -20.87
C VAL A 12 -12.32 1.24 -20.23
N LEU A 13 -12.43 0.19 -21.04
CA LEU A 13 -12.79 -1.13 -20.59
C LEU A 13 -11.89 -1.49 -19.41
N PHE A 14 -12.48 -1.54 -18.22
CA PHE A 14 -11.87 -2.12 -17.04
C PHE A 14 -11.66 -3.61 -17.30
N SER A 15 -10.49 -3.91 -17.83
CA SER A 15 -9.79 -5.18 -17.72
C SER A 15 -8.32 -4.87 -17.38
N VAL A 16 -8.12 -3.98 -16.40
CA VAL A 16 -6.82 -3.60 -15.85
C VAL A 16 -6.61 -4.38 -14.56
N PHE A 17 -6.61 -5.70 -14.66
CA PHE A 17 -6.11 -6.56 -13.59
C PHE A 17 -5.25 -7.62 -14.27
N GLY A 18 -3.99 -7.24 -14.48
CA GLY A 18 -2.95 -8.08 -15.05
C GLY A 18 -2.29 -8.99 -14.01
N PHE A 19 -3.02 -9.51 -13.02
CA PHE A 19 -2.54 -10.66 -12.25
C PHE A 19 -2.98 -11.93 -12.97
N ALA A 20 -2.23 -12.32 -14.00
CA ALA A 20 -2.24 -13.72 -14.41
C ALA A 20 -1.52 -14.55 -13.33
N LEU A 21 -2.25 -14.96 -12.30
CA LEU A 21 -1.78 -15.92 -11.30
C LEU A 21 -2.27 -17.33 -11.65
N ALA A 22 -1.33 -18.28 -11.61
CA ALA A 22 -1.63 -19.68 -11.43
C ALA A 22 -2.49 -19.86 -10.17
N SER A 23 -3.69 -20.47 -10.33
CA SER A 23 -4.77 -20.59 -9.34
C SER A 23 -5.20 -19.26 -8.70
N ALA A 24 -6.24 -18.64 -9.25
CA ALA A 24 -6.82 -17.41 -8.74
C ALA A 24 -7.12 -17.48 -7.22
N THR A 25 -6.63 -16.49 -6.48
CA THR A 25 -6.91 -16.29 -5.04
C THR A 25 -8.42 -16.30 -4.81
N THR A 26 -8.90 -17.04 -3.81
CA THR A 26 -10.33 -17.09 -3.47
C THR A 26 -10.64 -16.24 -2.24
N VAL A 27 -11.53 -15.25 -2.42
CA VAL A 27 -12.06 -14.40 -1.36
C VAL A 27 -13.46 -14.87 -0.97
N ALA A 28 -13.66 -15.18 0.30
CA ALA A 28 -14.97 -15.43 0.89
C ALA A 28 -15.39 -14.24 1.76
N VAL A 29 -16.65 -13.83 1.66
CA VAL A 29 -17.26 -12.83 2.54
C VAL A 29 -18.32 -13.46 3.43
N ASP A 30 -18.46 -12.97 4.63
CA ASP A 30 -19.51 -13.39 5.55
C ASP A 30 -20.78 -12.57 5.38
N LEU A 31 -21.92 -13.25 5.25
CA LEU A 31 -23.28 -12.67 5.24
C LEU A 31 -24.20 -13.43 6.20
N THR A 32 -23.64 -14.24 7.11
CA THR A 32 -24.37 -15.06 8.09
C THR A 32 -24.49 -14.38 9.45
N HIS A 33 -23.68 -13.34 9.73
CA HIS A 33 -23.66 -12.61 11.01
C HIS A 33 -24.27 -11.20 10.91
N GLY A 34 -25.15 -11.00 9.94
CA GLY A 34 -25.98 -9.80 9.78
C GLY A 34 -25.39 -8.71 8.87
N GLU A 35 -24.28 -9.00 8.20
CA GLU A 35 -23.71 -8.17 7.16
C GLU A 35 -24.66 -8.00 5.97
N ASN A 36 -24.64 -6.81 5.37
CA ASN A 36 -25.43 -6.50 4.17
C ASN A 36 -24.58 -6.71 2.90
N THR A 37 -25.23 -6.81 1.74
CA THR A 37 -24.61 -7.11 0.44
C THR A 37 -24.20 -5.87 -0.36
N LYS A 38 -24.37 -4.67 0.21
CA LYS A 38 -24.12 -3.40 -0.49
C LYS A 38 -22.74 -3.36 -1.15
N TYR A 39 -22.73 -3.05 -2.45
CA TYR A 39 -21.57 -2.97 -3.34
C TYR A 39 -20.83 -4.29 -3.59
N LEU A 40 -21.21 -5.39 -2.94
CA LEU A 40 -20.57 -6.69 -3.15
C LEU A 40 -20.75 -7.17 -4.59
N VAL A 41 -22.01 -7.25 -5.05
CA VAL A 41 -22.37 -7.76 -6.38
C VAL A 41 -23.02 -6.72 -7.30
N ASP A 42 -23.66 -5.70 -6.72
CA ASP A 42 -24.32 -4.64 -7.47
C ASP A 42 -23.40 -3.44 -7.66
N PRO A 43 -23.40 -2.80 -8.84
CA PRO A 43 -22.56 -1.64 -9.10
C PRO A 43 -22.97 -0.45 -8.25
N VAL A 44 -22.03 0.47 -8.02
CA VAL A 44 -22.29 1.74 -7.35
C VAL A 44 -22.95 2.68 -8.36
N VAL A 45 -24.16 3.15 -8.06
CA VAL A 45 -24.92 4.08 -8.92
C VAL A 45 -25.03 5.46 -8.29
N ASP A 46 -25.06 6.49 -9.14
CA ASP A 46 -25.32 7.87 -8.72
C ASP A 46 -26.76 8.00 -8.21
N GLN A 47 -26.92 8.54 -6.99
CA GLN A 47 -28.21 8.72 -6.36
C GLN A 47 -29.12 9.70 -7.12
N SER A 48 -28.53 10.70 -7.77
CA SER A 48 -29.24 11.71 -8.55
C SER A 48 -29.58 11.23 -9.97
N ASN A 49 -28.85 10.24 -10.47
CA ASN A 49 -29.05 9.63 -11.77
C ASN A 49 -28.69 8.14 -11.73
N GLN A 50 -29.66 7.28 -11.40
CA GLN A 50 -29.44 5.83 -11.29
C GLN A 50 -28.99 5.13 -12.59
N SER A 51 -29.03 5.82 -13.74
CA SER A 51 -28.46 5.31 -15.00
C SER A 51 -26.94 5.51 -15.11
N HIS A 52 -26.36 6.29 -14.22
CA HIS A 52 -24.93 6.56 -14.16
C HIS A 52 -24.26 5.67 -13.12
N ILE A 53 -23.39 4.78 -13.59
CA ILE A 53 -22.56 3.90 -12.77
C ILE A 53 -21.29 4.67 -12.38
N LEU A 54 -21.03 4.77 -11.08
CA LEU A 54 -19.87 5.43 -10.51
C LEU A 54 -18.69 4.46 -10.37
N ALA A 55 -18.96 3.20 -10.03
CA ALA A 55 -17.97 2.13 -9.95
C ALA A 55 -18.64 0.76 -10.16
N PRO A 56 -17.90 -0.26 -10.64
CA PRO A 56 -18.37 -1.64 -10.60
C PRO A 56 -18.62 -2.11 -9.15
N SER A 57 -19.26 -3.27 -9.01
CA SER A 57 -19.30 -3.96 -7.71
C SER A 57 -17.90 -4.46 -7.32
N ILE A 58 -17.71 -4.85 -6.07
CA ILE A 58 -16.44 -5.40 -5.59
C ILE A 58 -16.04 -6.64 -6.40
N VAL A 59 -16.98 -7.58 -6.59
CA VAL A 59 -16.73 -8.83 -7.32
C VAL A 59 -16.30 -8.55 -8.77
N GLU A 60 -16.93 -7.58 -9.44
CA GLU A 60 -16.59 -7.22 -10.81
C GLU A 60 -15.36 -6.32 -10.91
N GLY A 61 -15.18 -5.44 -9.92
CA GLY A 61 -14.15 -4.41 -9.88
C GLY A 61 -12.79 -4.94 -9.48
N VAL A 62 -12.71 -6.01 -8.68
CA VAL A 62 -11.45 -6.74 -8.44
C VAL A 62 -11.19 -7.70 -9.61
N GLY A 63 -12.19 -8.49 -10.02
CA GLY A 63 -12.26 -9.14 -11.33
C GLY A 63 -11.34 -10.35 -11.60
N ASP A 64 -10.13 -10.38 -11.03
CA ASP A 64 -9.13 -11.45 -11.20
C ASP A 64 -9.10 -12.48 -10.06
N MET A 65 -9.70 -12.15 -8.91
CA MET A 65 -9.93 -13.08 -7.79
C MET A 65 -11.24 -13.85 -7.95
N GLN A 66 -11.27 -15.08 -7.40
CA GLN A 66 -12.52 -15.83 -7.27
C GLN A 66 -13.27 -15.36 -6.03
N TRP A 67 -14.59 -15.20 -6.15
CA TRP A 67 -15.41 -14.71 -5.05
C TRP A 67 -16.38 -15.79 -4.55
N ALA A 68 -16.56 -15.83 -3.24
CA ALA A 68 -17.46 -16.72 -2.55
C ALA A 68 -18.13 -16.02 -1.36
N TYR A 69 -19.20 -16.60 -0.83
CA TYR A 69 -19.88 -16.08 0.35
C TYR A 69 -20.47 -17.19 1.22
N PHE A 70 -20.54 -16.92 2.52
CA PHE A 70 -21.38 -17.64 3.47
C PHE A 70 -22.71 -16.91 3.60
N GLY A 71 -23.83 -17.62 3.53
CA GLY A 71 -25.16 -17.03 3.62
C GLY A 71 -26.22 -17.88 2.93
N ASN A 72 -27.46 -17.40 2.94
CA ASN A 72 -28.57 -18.05 2.23
C ASN A 72 -28.23 -18.21 0.72
N PRO A 73 -28.27 -19.43 0.15
CA PRO A 73 -27.93 -19.67 -1.27
C PRO A 73 -28.83 -18.91 -2.25
N ASP A 74 -30.04 -18.52 -1.83
CA ASP A 74 -30.98 -17.75 -2.65
C ASP A 74 -30.70 -16.24 -2.64
N MET A 75 -29.63 -15.75 -1.99
CA MET A 75 -29.29 -14.32 -1.99
C MET A 75 -28.91 -13.81 -3.38
N PHE A 76 -28.17 -14.62 -4.14
CA PHE A 76 -27.68 -14.25 -5.48
C PHE A 76 -28.02 -15.32 -6.53
N PRO A 77 -29.32 -15.61 -6.76
CA PRO A 77 -29.74 -16.80 -7.50
C PRO A 77 -29.33 -16.81 -8.98
N ASN A 78 -28.94 -15.66 -9.52
CA ASN A 78 -28.52 -15.48 -10.92
C ASN A 78 -27.07 -14.99 -11.06
N ASN A 79 -26.31 -14.86 -9.96
CA ASN A 79 -24.94 -14.38 -10.03
C ASN A 79 -23.97 -15.56 -10.06
N THR A 80 -23.27 -15.74 -11.19
CA THR A 80 -22.27 -16.81 -11.35
C THR A 80 -20.85 -16.38 -10.96
N LYS A 81 -20.65 -15.11 -10.61
CA LYS A 81 -19.34 -14.54 -10.27
C LYS A 81 -19.01 -14.65 -8.77
N ILE A 82 -20.01 -14.94 -7.93
CA ILE A 82 -19.82 -15.19 -6.50
C ILE A 82 -20.48 -16.51 -6.11
N LYS A 83 -19.72 -17.42 -5.50
CA LYS A 83 -20.17 -18.78 -5.17
C LYS A 83 -20.65 -18.88 -3.73
N ASN A 84 -21.82 -19.48 -3.49
CA ASN A 84 -22.24 -19.82 -2.13
C ASN A 84 -21.40 -20.98 -1.56
N LEU A 85 -20.94 -20.85 -0.31
CA LEU A 85 -20.19 -21.86 0.42
C LEU A 85 -21.01 -22.60 1.49
N GLY A 86 -22.25 -22.17 1.72
CA GLY A 86 -23.12 -22.68 2.78
C GLY A 86 -23.71 -21.53 3.61
N ASP A 87 -24.57 -21.88 4.55
CA ASP A 87 -25.27 -20.95 5.47
C ASP A 87 -24.56 -20.79 6.82
N THR A 88 -23.39 -21.41 6.99
CA THR A 88 -22.52 -21.30 8.17
C THR A 88 -21.06 -21.53 7.79
N ILE A 89 -20.13 -20.98 8.56
CA ILE A 89 -18.69 -21.10 8.32
C ILE A 89 -18.19 -22.45 8.86
N THR A 90 -17.72 -23.32 7.97
CA THR A 90 -17.21 -24.66 8.35
C THR A 90 -15.82 -24.89 7.80
N ALA A 91 -15.05 -25.78 8.44
CA ALA A 91 -13.72 -26.15 8.00
C ALA A 91 -13.70 -26.67 6.55
N ASP A 92 -14.68 -27.50 6.17
CA ASP A 92 -14.80 -28.05 4.82
C ASP A 92 -15.08 -26.96 3.77
N ALA A 93 -15.85 -25.93 4.12
CA ALA A 93 -16.17 -24.83 3.23
C ALA A 93 -15.00 -23.85 3.06
N LEU A 94 -14.15 -23.71 4.08
CA LEU A 94 -12.98 -22.83 4.07
C LEU A 94 -11.75 -23.40 3.35
N LYS A 95 -11.76 -24.69 2.99
CA LYS A 95 -10.56 -25.40 2.46
C LYS A 95 -9.91 -24.73 1.24
N ASP A 96 -10.72 -24.13 0.36
CA ASP A 96 -10.29 -23.49 -0.89
C ASP A 96 -10.32 -21.95 -0.77
N VAL A 97 -10.53 -21.42 0.45
CA VAL A 97 -10.57 -19.97 0.72
C VAL A 97 -9.18 -19.49 1.13
N ASP A 98 -8.72 -18.40 0.53
CA ASP A 98 -7.45 -17.74 0.85
C ASP A 98 -7.67 -16.50 1.71
N ILE A 99 -8.74 -15.75 1.44
CA ILE A 99 -9.12 -14.54 2.18
C ILE A 99 -10.53 -14.71 2.73
N LEU A 100 -10.73 -14.45 4.03
CA LEU A 100 -12.03 -14.38 4.66
C LEU A 100 -12.26 -12.95 5.16
N ILE A 101 -13.37 -12.33 4.75
CA ILE A 101 -13.78 -10.99 5.19
C ILE A 101 -15.02 -11.11 6.07
N LEU A 102 -14.87 -10.72 7.33
CA LEU A 102 -15.92 -10.53 8.33
C LEU A 102 -16.25 -9.03 8.38
N GLY A 103 -17.14 -8.59 7.49
CA GLY A 103 -17.30 -7.17 7.19
C GLY A 103 -17.79 -6.33 8.36
N GLN A 104 -18.82 -6.76 9.07
CA GLN A 104 -19.32 -6.07 10.27
C GLN A 104 -20.28 -7.00 11.01
N PRO A 105 -19.78 -7.99 11.76
CA PRO A 105 -20.62 -8.96 12.42
C PRO A 105 -21.49 -8.27 13.49
N THR A 106 -22.80 -8.47 13.40
CA THR A 106 -23.82 -7.93 14.33
C THR A 106 -24.39 -9.00 15.27
N SER A 107 -24.00 -10.26 15.06
CA SER A 107 -24.32 -11.39 15.93
C SER A 107 -23.07 -12.20 16.25
N PRO A 108 -22.98 -12.83 17.43
CA PRO A 108 -21.82 -13.60 17.83
C PRO A 108 -21.67 -14.88 16.98
N PHE A 109 -20.42 -15.26 16.74
CA PHE A 109 -20.05 -16.53 16.09
C PHE A 109 -20.25 -17.72 17.04
N THR A 110 -20.58 -18.88 16.48
CA THR A 110 -20.61 -20.13 17.25
C THR A 110 -19.19 -20.61 17.58
N PRO A 111 -18.99 -21.40 18.67
CA PRO A 111 -17.70 -22.00 18.96
C PRO A 111 -17.14 -22.84 17.80
N GLU A 112 -18.00 -23.53 17.05
CA GLU A 112 -17.61 -24.32 15.89
C GLU A 112 -17.09 -23.46 14.73
N GLU A 113 -17.71 -22.32 14.46
CA GLU A 113 -17.25 -21.36 13.44
C GLU A 113 -15.92 -20.74 13.83
N ILE A 114 -15.79 -20.30 15.09
CA ILE A 114 -14.53 -19.75 15.62
C ILE A 114 -13.40 -20.78 15.48
N GLN A 115 -13.65 -22.04 15.86
CA GLN A 115 -12.66 -23.10 15.73
C GLN A 115 -12.30 -23.37 14.26
N ALA A 116 -13.29 -23.39 13.36
CA ALA A 116 -13.05 -23.56 11.93
C ALA A 116 -12.17 -22.44 11.35
N ILE A 117 -12.47 -21.18 11.68
CA ILE A 117 -11.69 -20.03 11.22
C ILE A 117 -10.28 -20.05 11.83
N LYS A 118 -10.16 -20.41 13.11
CA LYS A 118 -8.87 -20.54 13.80
C LYS A 118 -7.98 -21.59 13.15
N ASP A 119 -8.51 -22.79 12.90
CA ASP A 119 -7.77 -23.88 12.26
C ASP A 119 -7.44 -23.56 10.81
N TRP A 120 -8.31 -22.84 10.10
CA TRP A 120 -8.05 -22.33 8.76
C TRP A 120 -6.91 -21.31 8.76
N PHE A 121 -6.96 -20.31 9.63
CA PHE A 121 -5.95 -19.26 9.73
C PHE A 121 -4.58 -19.81 10.10
N ALA A 122 -4.54 -20.83 10.97
CA ALA A 122 -3.34 -21.51 11.43
C ALA A 122 -2.60 -22.31 10.33
N GLN A 123 -3.23 -22.56 9.17
CA GLN A 123 -2.59 -23.25 8.05
C GLN A 123 -1.49 -22.42 7.38
N GLY A 124 -1.49 -21.09 7.59
CA GLY A 124 -0.62 -20.17 6.88
C GLY A 124 -1.11 -19.83 5.48
N GLY A 125 -0.56 -18.76 4.91
CA GLY A 125 -0.96 -18.23 3.60
C GLY A 125 -2.40 -17.68 3.57
N LYS A 126 -3.01 -17.39 4.73
CA LYS A 126 -4.39 -16.91 4.85
C LYS A 126 -4.47 -15.44 5.21
N VAL A 127 -5.57 -14.79 4.82
CA VAL A 127 -5.86 -13.40 5.18
C VAL A 127 -7.23 -13.33 5.84
N LEU A 128 -7.28 -12.89 7.10
CA LEU A 128 -8.53 -12.60 7.80
C LEU A 128 -8.69 -11.10 7.91
N TRP A 129 -9.75 -10.55 7.31
CA TRP A 129 -10.13 -9.15 7.49
C TRP A 129 -11.39 -9.10 8.34
N ILE A 130 -11.29 -8.56 9.55
CA ILE A 130 -12.46 -8.25 10.38
C ILE A 130 -12.63 -6.74 10.52
N ALA A 131 -13.86 -6.27 10.44
CA ALA A 131 -14.17 -4.87 10.58
C ALA A 131 -15.36 -4.63 11.51
N ALA A 132 -15.37 -3.47 12.15
CA ALA A 132 -16.50 -2.97 12.93
C ALA A 132 -16.45 -1.44 12.97
N ASP A 133 -17.56 -0.81 12.63
CA ASP A 133 -17.75 0.63 12.81
C ASP A 133 -18.24 0.95 14.24
N SER A 134 -18.34 2.24 14.53
CA SER A 134 -18.88 2.77 15.79
C SER A 134 -20.16 3.58 15.54
N ASP A 135 -20.90 3.26 14.46
CA ASP A 135 -22.10 3.99 14.05
C ASP A 135 -23.09 4.07 15.24
N TYR A 136 -23.61 5.27 15.52
CA TYR A 136 -24.46 5.56 16.68
C TYR A 136 -25.54 4.48 16.91
N GLY A 137 -25.64 3.97 18.14
CA GLY A 137 -26.62 2.94 18.52
C GLY A 137 -25.98 1.56 18.63
N SER A 138 -25.82 0.85 17.51
CA SER A 138 -25.29 -0.52 17.48
C SER A 138 -23.77 -0.63 17.43
N GLY A 139 -23.04 0.47 17.21
CA GLY A 139 -21.58 0.46 17.04
C GLY A 139 -20.81 -0.25 18.16
N VAL A 140 -21.12 0.04 19.42
CA VAL A 140 -20.46 -0.65 20.56
C VAL A 140 -20.71 -2.16 20.51
N GLN A 141 -21.91 -2.59 20.10
CA GLN A 141 -22.23 -4.01 19.99
C GLN A 141 -21.42 -4.69 18.87
N THR A 142 -21.23 -4.03 17.72
CA THR A 142 -20.43 -4.59 16.62
C THR A 142 -18.95 -4.64 16.98
N GLN A 143 -18.43 -3.61 17.67
CA GLN A 143 -17.07 -3.59 18.20
C GLN A 143 -16.85 -4.71 19.22
N ASP A 144 -17.74 -4.84 20.21
CA ASP A 144 -17.69 -5.91 21.21
C ASP A 144 -17.72 -7.31 20.58
N ILE A 145 -18.54 -7.54 19.55
CA ILE A 145 -18.63 -8.82 18.84
C ILE A 145 -17.34 -9.11 18.08
N ALA A 146 -16.80 -8.13 17.35
CA ALA A 146 -15.56 -8.29 16.62
C ALA A 146 -14.39 -8.57 17.56
N ASP A 147 -14.27 -7.85 18.67
CA ASP A 147 -13.20 -8.05 19.65
C ASP A 147 -13.35 -9.35 20.43
N SER A 148 -14.59 -9.77 20.75
CA SER A 148 -14.85 -11.08 21.34
C SER A 148 -14.42 -12.21 20.42
N PHE A 149 -14.60 -12.04 19.10
CA PHE A 149 -14.10 -12.99 18.11
C PHE A 149 -12.56 -12.96 18.05
N LEU A 150 -11.95 -11.79 17.96
CA LEU A 150 -10.49 -11.61 17.91
C LEU A 150 -9.78 -12.19 19.14
N GLU A 151 -10.38 -12.05 20.34
CA GLU A 151 -9.89 -12.69 21.56
C GLU A 151 -9.90 -14.22 21.46
N GLN A 152 -11.00 -14.80 20.97
CA GLN A 152 -11.15 -16.27 20.87
C GLN A 152 -10.35 -16.88 19.72
N LEU A 153 -10.15 -16.13 18.63
CA LEU A 153 -9.24 -16.47 17.54
C LEU A 153 -7.85 -16.78 18.11
N GLY A 154 -7.38 -15.93 19.04
CA GLY A 154 -6.11 -16.11 19.75
C GLY A 154 -4.88 -15.90 18.86
N TYR A 155 -5.05 -15.21 17.74
CA TYR A 155 -3.98 -14.81 16.82
C TYR A 155 -4.00 -13.28 16.68
N GLY A 156 -2.82 -12.67 16.71
CA GLY A 156 -2.66 -11.23 16.62
C GLY A 156 -3.13 -10.46 17.86
N ASN A 157 -2.77 -9.18 17.89
CA ASN A 157 -2.96 -8.28 19.03
C ASN A 157 -3.83 -7.07 18.70
N LEU A 158 -4.23 -6.90 17.43
CA LEU A 158 -5.09 -5.81 16.98
C LEU A 158 -6.52 -5.95 17.53
N ARG A 159 -7.14 -4.83 17.89
CA ARG A 159 -8.52 -4.72 18.39
C ARG A 159 -9.18 -3.44 17.89
N ILE A 160 -10.50 -3.32 18.03
CA ILE A 160 -11.26 -2.13 17.67
C ILE A 160 -11.78 -1.50 18.97
N ASP A 161 -11.14 -0.42 19.42
CA ASP A 161 -11.51 0.19 20.71
C ASP A 161 -12.94 0.73 20.70
N LEU A 162 -13.56 0.80 21.88
CA LEU A 162 -14.96 1.16 22.09
C LEU A 162 -15.21 2.68 22.01
N CYS A 163 -14.59 3.30 21.02
CA CYS A 163 -14.80 4.69 20.65
C CYS A 163 -14.93 4.83 19.13
N SER A 164 -15.27 6.04 18.72
CA SER A 164 -15.23 6.50 17.35
C SER A 164 -14.20 7.61 17.18
N VAL A 165 -13.89 7.96 15.94
CA VAL A 165 -13.12 9.16 15.64
C VAL A 165 -13.88 10.06 14.67
N ASP A 166 -13.94 11.34 15.01
CA ASP A 166 -14.39 12.43 14.16
C ASP A 166 -13.16 13.10 13.54
N ASP A 167 -13.25 13.60 12.30
CA ASP A 167 -12.18 14.40 11.70
C ASP A 167 -12.75 15.75 11.26
N HIS A 168 -12.21 16.83 11.85
CA HIS A 168 -12.73 18.18 11.64
C HIS A 168 -12.22 18.84 10.35
N ALA A 169 -11.15 18.31 9.75
CA ALA A 169 -10.56 18.84 8.53
C ALA A 169 -10.78 17.94 7.31
N SER A 170 -10.63 16.63 7.47
CA SER A 170 -10.73 15.62 6.42
C SER A 170 -12.04 14.85 6.52
N ASN A 171 -13.12 15.46 6.02
CA ASN A 171 -14.46 14.86 6.04
C ASN A 171 -15.32 15.27 4.83
N THR A 172 -16.46 14.59 4.66
CA THR A 172 -17.40 14.85 3.55
C THR A 172 -18.57 15.79 3.92
N GLY A 173 -18.36 16.68 4.90
CA GLY A 173 -19.32 17.71 5.33
C GLY A 173 -19.95 17.47 6.70
N SER A 174 -19.55 16.41 7.41
CA SER A 174 -19.83 16.21 8.84
C SER A 174 -18.63 15.49 9.44
N THR A 175 -18.28 15.82 10.69
CA THR A 175 -17.02 15.38 11.33
C THR A 175 -16.89 13.86 11.44
N PHE A 176 -17.99 13.15 11.68
CA PHE A 176 -18.04 11.68 11.68
C PHE A 176 -17.95 11.02 10.29
N GLN A 177 -18.01 11.79 9.19
CA GLN A 177 -17.89 11.27 7.82
C GLN A 177 -16.45 11.40 7.36
N VAL A 178 -15.57 10.68 8.05
CA VAL A 178 -14.11 10.78 7.97
C VAL A 178 -13.61 10.33 6.59
N ILE A 179 -12.71 11.12 6.03
CA ILE A 179 -11.90 10.72 4.89
C ILE A 179 -10.59 10.18 5.46
N GLY A 180 -10.47 8.86 5.45
CA GLY A 180 -9.24 8.18 5.79
C GLY A 180 -8.18 8.39 4.70
N HIS A 181 -6.94 8.53 5.13
CA HIS A 181 -5.77 8.66 4.29
C HIS A 181 -5.06 7.32 4.22
N VAL A 182 -4.99 6.72 3.03
CA VAL A 182 -4.17 5.52 2.80
C VAL A 182 -2.71 5.95 2.79
N ASP A 183 -2.07 5.82 3.94
CA ASP A 183 -0.68 6.20 4.20
C ASP A 183 -0.03 5.08 5.03
N PRO A 184 0.39 3.98 4.37
CA PRO A 184 1.00 2.86 5.06
C PRO A 184 2.30 3.26 5.74
N ASP A 185 2.56 2.74 6.94
CA ASP A 185 3.85 2.95 7.62
C ASP A 185 5.03 2.64 6.69
N ALA A 186 6.14 3.37 6.81
CA ALA A 186 7.27 3.26 5.89
C ALA A 186 7.89 1.85 5.81
N ASP A 187 7.77 1.06 6.88
CA ASP A 187 8.24 -0.33 6.97
C ASP A 187 7.24 -1.36 6.41
N THR A 188 6.11 -0.92 5.85
CA THR A 188 5.11 -1.80 5.25
C THR A 188 5.72 -2.54 4.05
N PRO A 189 5.75 -3.89 4.04
CA PRO A 189 6.33 -4.65 2.94
C PRO A 189 5.58 -4.38 1.66
N PHE A 190 6.27 -4.09 0.55
CA PHE A 190 5.65 -3.82 -0.74
C PHE A 190 4.57 -2.71 -0.71
N LYS A 191 4.77 -1.65 0.09
CA LYS A 191 3.79 -0.56 0.28
C LYS A 191 3.23 0.01 -1.03
N GLY A 192 4.03 0.10 -2.09
CA GLY A 192 3.59 0.58 -3.41
C GLY A 192 2.43 -0.22 -4.01
N MET A 193 2.25 -1.50 -3.65
CA MET A 193 1.06 -2.26 -4.06
C MET A 193 -0.22 -1.71 -3.45
N ILE A 194 -0.15 -1.12 -2.26
CA ILE A 194 -1.29 -0.52 -1.56
C ILE A 194 -1.63 0.84 -2.15
N THR A 195 -0.62 1.67 -2.46
CA THR A 195 -0.79 3.07 -2.91
C THR A 195 -0.96 3.22 -4.44
N LYS A 196 -0.84 2.13 -5.18
CA LYS A 196 -0.87 2.11 -6.65
C LYS A 196 -2.16 2.70 -7.26
N ASP A 197 -1.97 3.53 -8.28
CA ASP A 197 -3.00 4.03 -9.22
C ASP A 197 -4.16 4.83 -8.58
N PHE A 198 -3.90 5.48 -7.44
CA PHE A 198 -4.87 6.40 -6.85
C PHE A 198 -5.11 7.64 -7.72
N LEU A 199 -6.39 8.01 -7.86
CA LEU A 199 -6.83 9.20 -8.61
C LEU A 199 -7.17 10.37 -7.68
N HIS A 200 -7.31 10.10 -6.39
CA HIS A 200 -7.81 11.03 -5.37
C HIS A 200 -6.94 11.04 -4.10
N ASP A 201 -5.62 10.87 -4.28
CA ASP A 201 -4.60 10.92 -3.22
C ASP A 201 -4.80 9.88 -2.10
N GLY A 202 -5.35 8.70 -2.42
CA GLY A 202 -5.57 7.64 -1.44
C GLY A 202 -6.64 7.97 -0.41
N LYS A 203 -7.61 8.82 -0.78
CA LYS A 203 -8.73 9.20 0.10
C LYS A 203 -9.82 8.14 0.07
N VAL A 204 -10.14 7.57 1.22
CA VAL A 204 -11.15 6.51 1.38
C VAL A 204 -12.16 6.85 2.47
N LEU A 205 -13.40 6.38 2.35
CA LEU A 205 -14.47 6.74 3.29
C LEU A 205 -14.49 5.80 4.50
N PHE A 206 -14.55 6.41 5.68
CA PHE A 206 -14.76 5.77 6.97
C PHE A 206 -15.93 6.50 7.67
N HIS A 207 -17.11 5.88 7.77
CA HIS A 207 -18.31 6.55 8.23
C HIS A 207 -18.65 6.17 9.68
N GLY A 208 -18.48 7.11 10.62
CA GLY A 208 -18.61 6.83 12.05
C GLY A 208 -17.63 5.74 12.51
N PRO A 209 -16.34 5.79 12.12
CA PRO A 209 -15.48 4.63 12.20
C PRO A 209 -15.09 4.30 13.63
N GLY A 210 -14.89 3.01 13.89
CA GLY A 210 -14.14 2.54 15.05
C GLY A 210 -12.66 2.91 14.94
N VAL A 211 -11.94 2.85 16.07
CA VAL A 211 -10.50 3.17 16.10
C VAL A 211 -9.70 1.92 16.45
N VAL A 212 -8.69 1.59 15.63
CA VAL A 212 -7.88 0.39 15.84
C VAL A 212 -6.89 0.62 16.99
N ALA A 213 -6.82 -0.32 17.91
CA ALA A 213 -5.89 -0.37 19.03
C ALA A 213 -5.12 -1.70 19.02
N TRP A 214 -4.25 -1.91 20.00
CA TRP A 214 -3.67 -3.22 20.25
C TRP A 214 -3.63 -3.57 21.74
N VAL A 215 -3.58 -4.87 22.02
CA VAL A 215 -3.57 -5.43 23.38
C VAL A 215 -2.28 -6.21 23.62
N ASP A 216 -1.57 -5.87 24.69
CA ASP A 216 -0.33 -6.55 25.06
C ASP A 216 -0.56 -7.94 25.70
N GLU A 217 0.53 -8.67 25.95
CA GLU A 217 0.47 -10.02 26.54
C GLU A 217 -0.16 -10.06 27.95
N ASN A 218 -0.25 -8.91 28.64
CA ASN A 218 -0.86 -8.80 29.96
C ASN A 218 -2.35 -8.39 29.88
N GLY A 219 -2.88 -8.19 28.67
CA GLY A 219 -4.25 -7.72 28.46
C GLY A 219 -4.42 -6.21 28.59
N ASN A 220 -3.33 -5.42 28.62
CA ASN A 220 -3.46 -3.97 28.62
C ASN A 220 -3.65 -3.45 27.20
N TRP A 221 -4.57 -2.52 27.06
CA TRP A 221 -4.88 -1.83 25.81
C TRP A 221 -3.93 -0.65 25.60
N HIS A 222 -3.50 -0.47 24.36
CA HIS A 222 -2.59 0.59 23.95
C HIS A 222 -3.09 1.23 22.65
N PRO A 223 -3.00 2.57 22.52
CA PRO A 223 -3.17 3.24 21.24
C PRO A 223 -2.23 2.64 20.19
N LEU A 224 -2.76 2.43 18.98
CA LEU A 224 -1.97 2.00 17.83
C LEU A 224 -1.49 3.23 17.08
N THR A 225 -0.20 3.54 17.23
CA THR A 225 0.47 4.68 16.60
C THR A 225 1.77 4.21 15.95
N GLU A 226 2.49 5.10 15.27
CA GLU A 226 3.79 4.79 14.66
C GLU A 226 4.79 4.24 15.69
N ASP A 227 4.80 4.86 16.87
CA ASP A 227 5.75 4.56 17.96
C ASP A 227 5.22 3.51 18.94
N SER A 228 3.93 3.18 18.88
CA SER A 228 3.25 2.21 19.75
C SER A 228 2.49 1.20 18.90
N LYS A 229 3.21 0.19 18.42
CA LYS A 229 2.65 -0.93 17.65
C LYS A 229 3.36 -2.26 17.97
N PRO A 230 2.67 -3.40 17.92
CA PRO A 230 3.33 -4.72 18.00
C PRO A 230 4.29 -4.91 16.81
N PRO A 231 5.28 -5.82 16.91
CA PRO A 231 6.09 -6.22 15.77
C PRO A 231 5.24 -6.69 14.59
N LEU A 232 5.74 -6.48 13.37
CA LEU A 232 5.08 -6.91 12.12
C LEU A 232 3.64 -6.37 11.98
N THR A 233 3.38 -5.19 12.55
CA THR A 233 2.10 -4.49 12.49
C THR A 233 2.29 -3.17 11.77
N TYR A 234 1.41 -2.90 10.82
CA TYR A 234 1.48 -1.76 9.93
C TYR A 234 0.15 -1.01 9.97
N ARG A 235 0.19 0.28 10.28
CA ARG A 235 -0.94 1.17 10.03
C ARG A 235 -1.03 1.38 8.53
N ILE A 236 -2.24 1.31 7.98
CA ILE A 236 -2.48 1.41 6.54
C ILE A 236 -3.37 2.62 6.21
N VAL A 237 -4.39 2.85 7.04
CA VAL A 237 -5.29 4.00 6.90
C VAL A 237 -5.36 4.74 8.21
N VAL A 238 -5.17 6.06 8.17
CA VAL A 238 -5.21 6.95 9.32
C VAL A 238 -6.13 8.16 9.08
N THR A 239 -6.52 8.84 10.14
CA THR A 239 -7.16 10.18 10.05
C THR A 239 -6.16 11.25 9.66
N SER A 240 -6.62 12.48 9.45
CA SER A 240 -5.72 13.65 9.47
C SER A 240 -5.24 13.95 10.90
N GLU A 241 -4.39 14.98 11.05
CA GLU A 241 -3.94 15.49 12.35
C GLU A 241 -5.07 16.12 13.19
N ASP A 242 -6.21 16.46 12.58
CA ASP A 242 -7.40 17.04 13.21
C ASP A 242 -8.46 15.97 13.57
N GLY A 243 -8.05 14.71 13.68
CA GLY A 243 -8.88 13.65 14.25
C GLY A 243 -9.16 13.91 15.72
N ILE A 244 -10.35 13.56 16.22
CA ILE A 244 -10.79 13.72 17.61
C ILE A 244 -11.52 12.45 18.06
N ILE A 245 -11.07 11.85 19.15
CA ILE A 245 -11.75 10.68 19.74
C ILE A 245 -13.09 11.08 20.34
N VAL A 246 -14.14 10.34 19.96
CA VAL A 246 -15.51 10.55 20.41
C VAL A 246 -16.08 9.27 21.02
N GLU A 247 -16.61 9.38 22.24
CA GLU A 247 -17.36 8.30 22.92
C GLU A 247 -18.86 8.51 22.77
N ASN A 248 -19.47 7.78 21.83
CA ASN A 248 -20.91 7.90 21.54
C ASN A 248 -21.78 7.14 22.56
N SER A 249 -21.21 6.17 23.27
CA SER A 249 -21.92 5.25 24.16
C SER A 249 -20.98 4.67 25.21
N ALA A 250 -21.55 4.16 26.32
CA ALA A 250 -20.79 3.43 27.33
C ALA A 250 -20.63 1.96 26.92
N PRO A 251 -19.60 1.24 27.39
CA PRO A 251 -18.52 1.71 28.29
C PRO A 251 -17.52 2.64 27.56
N SER A 252 -16.67 3.33 28.32
CA SER A 252 -15.60 4.15 27.75
C SER A 252 -14.57 3.28 27.02
N ALA A 253 -13.82 3.91 26.12
CA ALA A 253 -12.70 3.30 25.42
C ALA A 253 -11.63 2.77 26.39
N ASN A 254 -10.93 1.73 25.95
CA ASN A 254 -9.89 1.05 26.72
C ASN A 254 -8.49 1.63 26.45
N ALA A 255 -8.19 1.99 25.20
CA ALA A 255 -6.89 2.50 24.76
C ALA A 255 -6.90 4.02 24.61
N TYR A 256 -7.97 4.58 24.02
CA TYR A 256 -8.06 5.99 23.67
C TYR A 256 -8.87 6.79 24.70
N ILE A 257 -8.62 8.11 24.75
CA ILE A 257 -9.31 9.01 25.69
C ILE A 257 -10.18 10.00 24.88
N ALA A 258 -11.44 10.16 25.29
CA ALA A 258 -12.36 11.10 24.66
C ALA A 258 -11.78 12.53 24.59
N ASN A 259 -11.93 13.16 23.42
CA ASN A 259 -11.39 14.47 23.04
C ASN A 259 -9.87 14.53 22.80
N ASP A 260 -9.15 13.41 22.86
CA ASP A 260 -7.78 13.38 22.35
C ASP A 260 -7.81 13.75 20.86
N THR A 261 -6.84 14.60 20.46
CA THR A 261 -6.70 15.09 19.10
C THR A 261 -5.41 14.57 18.50
N GLY A 262 -5.44 14.16 17.23
CA GLY A 262 -4.27 13.70 16.50
C GLY A 262 -4.59 12.77 15.35
N VAL A 263 -3.57 12.03 14.93
CA VAL A 263 -3.65 11.01 13.89
C VAL A 263 -4.01 9.66 14.52
N PHE A 264 -5.16 9.11 14.15
CA PHE A 264 -5.68 7.85 14.68
C PHE A 264 -5.76 6.78 13.61
N THR A 265 -5.50 5.52 13.99
CA THR A 265 -5.49 4.40 13.06
C THR A 265 -6.91 3.90 12.79
N LEU A 266 -7.31 3.94 11.51
CA LEU A 266 -8.60 3.48 11.01
C LEU A 266 -8.54 2.05 10.46
N LEU A 267 -7.40 1.64 9.90
CA LEU A 267 -7.15 0.28 9.42
C LEU A 267 -5.68 -0.09 9.65
N ALA A 268 -5.45 -1.28 10.18
CA ALA A 268 -4.11 -1.85 10.34
C ALA A 268 -4.08 -3.31 9.88
N ALA A 269 -2.88 -3.74 9.47
CA ALA A 269 -2.59 -5.13 9.14
C ALA A 269 -1.45 -5.66 10.00
N GLN A 270 -1.60 -6.87 10.51
CA GLN A 270 -0.58 -7.57 11.28
C GLN A 270 -0.22 -8.88 10.58
N VAL A 271 1.06 -9.08 10.30
CA VAL A 271 1.58 -10.38 9.85
C VAL A 271 1.77 -11.25 11.08
N VAL A 272 1.07 -12.38 11.14
CA VAL A 272 1.07 -13.33 12.25
C VAL A 272 1.96 -14.53 11.90
N PRO A 273 3.12 -14.70 12.54
CA PRO A 273 3.99 -15.86 12.31
C PRO A 273 3.37 -17.16 12.85
N LEU A 274 3.45 -18.24 12.08
CA LEU A 274 2.82 -19.54 12.33
C LEU A 274 3.81 -20.71 12.08
N GLY A 275 5.01 -20.65 12.66
CA GLY A 275 5.94 -21.79 12.67
C GLY A 275 6.43 -22.22 11.27
N GLY A 276 7.05 -21.28 10.53
CA GLY A 276 7.59 -21.51 9.18
C GLY A 276 6.66 -21.04 8.05
N THR A 277 5.48 -20.52 8.41
CA THR A 277 4.57 -19.80 7.52
C THR A 277 4.00 -18.59 8.27
N GLN A 278 3.14 -17.81 7.63
CA GLN A 278 2.43 -16.69 8.26
C GLN A 278 1.04 -16.52 7.67
N SER A 279 0.18 -15.83 8.40
CA SER A 279 -1.12 -15.34 7.91
C SER A 279 -1.25 -13.86 8.23
N ILE A 280 -2.17 -13.15 7.59
CA ILE A 280 -2.39 -11.71 7.83
C ILE A 280 -3.73 -11.49 8.51
N LEU A 281 -3.70 -10.75 9.60
CA LEU A 281 -4.89 -10.19 10.23
C LEU A 281 -5.03 -8.72 9.83
N ILE A 282 -6.14 -8.36 9.18
CA ILE A 282 -6.53 -6.99 8.90
C ILE A 282 -7.68 -6.61 9.83
N VAL A 283 -7.55 -5.48 10.53
CA VAL A 283 -8.58 -4.94 11.41
C VAL A 283 -8.90 -3.51 10.96
N SER A 284 -10.18 -3.19 10.76
CA SER A 284 -10.60 -1.85 10.37
C SER A 284 -11.85 -1.34 11.09
N GLY A 285 -11.90 -0.02 11.26
CA GLY A 285 -13.02 0.73 11.82
C GLY A 285 -14.21 0.93 10.87
N GLU A 286 -14.18 0.35 9.68
CA GLU A 286 -15.24 0.42 8.67
C GLU A 286 -15.14 -0.82 7.78
N SER A 287 -16.28 -1.30 7.28
CA SER A 287 -16.34 -2.48 6.42
C SER A 287 -15.98 -2.16 4.97
N PRO A 288 -15.27 -3.03 4.24
CA PRO A 288 -15.09 -2.87 2.80
C PRO A 288 -16.39 -2.99 1.99
N TYR A 289 -17.43 -3.64 2.53
CA TYR A 289 -18.74 -3.81 1.89
C TYR A 289 -19.89 -3.76 2.90
N GLY A 290 -21.13 -3.69 2.42
CA GLY A 290 -22.30 -3.94 3.25
C GLY A 290 -22.71 -2.83 4.22
N ALA A 291 -21.77 -2.08 4.79
CA ALA A 291 -22.06 -0.97 5.69
C ALA A 291 -22.94 0.10 5.03
N TYR A 292 -23.47 1.04 5.83
CA TYR A 292 -24.25 2.14 5.26
C TYR A 292 -23.41 2.94 4.24
N LYS A 293 -22.11 3.11 4.50
CA LYS A 293 -21.14 3.80 3.63
C LYS A 293 -19.76 3.12 3.70
N PRO A 294 -19.60 1.95 3.06
CA PRO A 294 -18.39 1.15 3.19
C PRO A 294 -17.21 1.79 2.47
N ILE A 295 -16.00 1.30 2.77
CA ILE A 295 -14.72 1.76 2.19
C ILE A 295 -14.76 1.77 0.65
N TRP A 296 -15.44 0.81 0.01
CA TRP A 296 -15.60 0.74 -1.46
C TRP A 296 -16.27 1.97 -2.11
N SER A 297 -16.84 2.88 -1.33
CA SER A 297 -17.53 4.07 -1.86
C SER A 297 -16.58 4.93 -2.74
N PRO A 298 -16.87 5.13 -4.05
CA PRO A 298 -16.05 5.97 -4.94
C PRO A 298 -16.40 7.46 -4.86
N LEU A 299 -17.54 7.79 -4.23
CA LEU A 299 -18.07 9.14 -4.14
C LEU A 299 -19.00 9.24 -2.93
N PHE A 300 -18.81 10.26 -2.11
CA PHE A 300 -19.77 10.61 -1.07
C PHE A 300 -19.86 12.12 -0.86
N ARG A 301 -21.10 12.64 -0.85
CA ARG A 301 -21.42 14.08 -0.70
C ARG A 301 -20.59 15.04 -1.58
N GLY A 302 -20.24 14.59 -2.79
CA GLY A 302 -19.49 15.41 -3.76
C GLY A 302 -17.97 15.28 -3.67
N VAL A 303 -17.46 14.46 -2.75
CA VAL A 303 -16.03 14.12 -2.65
C VAL A 303 -15.78 12.79 -3.37
N ASN A 304 -14.92 12.80 -4.39
CA ASN A 304 -14.46 11.58 -5.06
C ASN A 304 -13.40 10.87 -4.20
N LEU A 305 -13.39 9.55 -4.24
CA LEU A 305 -12.64 8.68 -3.33
C LEU A 305 -12.04 7.51 -4.09
N ASP A 306 -10.91 6.99 -3.60
CA ASP A 306 -10.18 5.85 -4.17
C ASP A 306 -10.65 4.49 -3.61
N GLY A 307 -11.84 4.43 -2.99
CA GLY A 307 -12.37 3.23 -2.35
C GLY A 307 -12.23 1.93 -3.15
N PRO A 308 -12.69 1.88 -4.42
CA PRO A 308 -12.52 0.69 -5.26
C PRO A 308 -11.06 0.31 -5.51
N GLN A 309 -10.19 1.29 -5.76
CA GLN A 309 -8.77 1.05 -6.02
C GLN A 309 -8.07 0.54 -4.76
N PHE A 310 -8.32 1.18 -3.61
CA PHE A 310 -7.73 0.80 -2.33
C PHE A 310 -8.12 -0.62 -1.90
N VAL A 311 -9.41 -0.96 -1.94
CA VAL A 311 -9.87 -2.30 -1.54
C VAL A 311 -9.30 -3.36 -2.48
N SER A 312 -9.18 -3.08 -3.79
CA SER A 312 -8.50 -3.99 -4.71
C SER A 312 -7.02 -4.15 -4.34
N ASN A 313 -6.31 -3.05 -4.16
CA ASN A 313 -4.89 -3.01 -3.82
C ASN A 313 -4.56 -3.80 -2.54
N ILE A 314 -5.30 -3.56 -1.44
CA ILE A 314 -5.03 -4.21 -0.15
C ILE A 314 -5.31 -5.71 -0.18
N LEU A 315 -6.31 -6.17 -0.95
CA LEU A 315 -6.57 -7.61 -1.12
C LEU A 315 -5.40 -8.31 -1.84
N HIS A 316 -4.88 -7.69 -2.91
CA HIS A 316 -3.72 -8.22 -3.64
C HIS A 316 -2.45 -8.21 -2.80
N TRP A 317 -2.20 -7.11 -2.12
CA TRP A 317 -1.08 -6.97 -1.19
C TRP A 317 -1.13 -8.04 -0.10
N ALA A 318 -2.28 -8.19 0.57
CA ALA A 318 -2.43 -9.14 1.65
C ALA A 318 -2.29 -10.60 1.17
N ALA A 319 -2.85 -10.93 0.01
CA ALA A 319 -2.69 -12.26 -0.59
C ALA A 319 -1.22 -12.60 -0.86
N LEU A 320 -0.45 -11.63 -1.37
CA LEU A 320 0.98 -11.79 -1.63
C LEU A 320 1.76 -11.97 -0.32
N VAL A 321 1.59 -11.04 0.64
CA VAL A 321 2.36 -11.06 1.89
C VAL A 321 1.98 -12.26 2.77
N ALA A 322 0.74 -12.75 2.71
CA ALA A 322 0.39 -13.97 3.44
C ALA A 322 1.16 -15.18 2.89
N LYS A 323 1.28 -15.31 1.57
CA LYS A 323 1.95 -16.44 0.90
C LYS A 323 3.48 -16.33 0.95
N SER A 324 4.01 -15.13 0.71
CA SER A 324 5.45 -14.90 0.56
C SER A 324 6.11 -14.31 1.81
N GLY A 325 5.36 -13.69 2.72
CA GLY A 325 5.91 -13.15 3.96
C GLY A 325 6.53 -11.78 3.79
N VAL A 326 7.15 -11.30 4.88
CA VAL A 326 7.89 -10.04 4.88
C VAL A 326 9.23 -10.29 4.18
N PRO A 327 9.57 -9.50 3.14
CA PRO A 327 10.83 -9.66 2.44
C PRO A 327 12.02 -9.32 3.35
N GLU A 328 13.03 -10.17 3.34
CA GLU A 328 14.33 -9.96 3.95
C GLU A 328 15.32 -9.52 2.88
N ASN A 329 15.98 -8.36 3.03
CA ASN A 329 17.01 -7.94 2.10
C ASN A 329 18.26 -8.83 2.25
N LEU A 330 18.70 -9.47 1.16
CA LEU A 330 19.90 -10.31 1.16
C LEU A 330 21.14 -9.47 0.85
N PHE A 331 21.07 -8.66 -0.20
CA PHE A 331 22.12 -7.73 -0.59
C PHE A 331 21.59 -6.68 -1.58
N SER A 332 22.33 -5.59 -1.68
CA SER A 332 22.02 -4.46 -2.56
C SER A 332 23.24 -4.14 -3.43
N VAL A 333 22.99 -3.87 -4.71
CA VAL A 333 24.00 -3.42 -5.68
C VAL A 333 23.60 -2.03 -6.18
N PRO A 334 24.37 -0.97 -5.87
CA PRO A 334 24.11 0.37 -6.36
C PRO A 334 24.54 0.52 -7.82
N ASP A 335 24.01 1.54 -8.47
CA ASP A 335 24.41 1.95 -9.81
C ASP A 335 24.64 3.47 -9.88
N PRO A 336 25.60 3.97 -10.67
CA PRO A 336 25.86 5.40 -10.77
C PRO A 336 24.69 6.15 -11.41
N GLU A 337 24.18 7.21 -10.76
CA GLU A 337 23.14 8.02 -11.39
C GLU A 337 23.64 8.76 -12.65
N GLY A 338 22.80 8.78 -13.69
CA GLY A 338 22.96 9.60 -14.89
C GLY A 338 23.86 8.99 -15.96
N ASP A 339 24.02 7.66 -15.97
CA ASP A 339 24.77 6.92 -16.98
C ASP A 339 23.88 6.23 -18.02
N ASP A 340 22.60 6.60 -18.10
CA ASP A 340 21.58 6.14 -19.07
C ASP A 340 21.80 6.58 -20.53
N HIS A 341 23.06 6.62 -20.96
CA HIS A 341 23.58 7.06 -22.25
C HIS A 341 24.34 5.96 -23.00
N GLY A 342 24.09 4.69 -22.67
CA GLY A 342 24.61 3.51 -23.36
C GLY A 342 26.15 3.54 -23.43
N PRO A 343 26.78 3.46 -24.63
CA PRO A 343 28.23 3.56 -24.78
C PRO A 343 28.80 4.98 -24.52
N GLY A 344 28.07 5.85 -23.83
CA GLY A 344 28.46 7.23 -23.50
C GLY A 344 27.98 8.28 -24.49
N THR A 345 27.15 7.91 -25.47
CA THR A 345 26.73 8.79 -26.57
C THR A 345 25.24 8.78 -26.84
N TYR A 346 24.48 7.86 -26.24
CA TYR A 346 23.08 7.69 -26.57
C TYR A 346 22.23 8.85 -26.05
N THR A 347 21.16 9.12 -26.79
CA THR A 347 20.16 10.12 -26.46
C THR A 347 18.78 9.54 -26.60
N TYR A 348 17.85 10.04 -25.78
CA TYR A 348 16.48 9.54 -25.75
C TYR A 348 15.74 9.82 -27.07
N PRO A 349 14.69 9.04 -27.38
CA PRO A 349 13.77 9.40 -28.45
C PRO A 349 13.14 10.78 -28.21
N THR A 350 12.75 11.45 -29.29
CA THR A 350 12.34 12.86 -29.23
C THR A 350 10.85 13.08 -28.94
N ASP A 351 10.02 12.01 -28.89
CA ASP A 351 8.63 12.14 -28.46
C ASP A 351 8.54 12.72 -27.04
N ALA A 352 7.47 13.49 -26.79
CA ALA A 352 7.27 14.18 -25.53
C ALA A 352 7.18 13.24 -24.31
N VAL A 353 6.78 11.98 -24.51
CA VAL A 353 6.75 10.98 -23.42
C VAL A 353 8.14 10.69 -22.85
N PHE A 354 9.19 10.84 -23.65
CA PHE A 354 10.59 10.67 -23.26
C PHE A 354 11.25 11.97 -22.83
N ASN A 355 10.55 13.11 -22.84
CA ASN A 355 11.09 14.40 -22.42
C ASN A 355 11.13 14.54 -20.89
N LYS A 356 11.81 13.59 -20.25
CA LYS A 356 12.08 13.51 -18.81
C LYS A 356 13.49 12.93 -18.63
N THR A 357 14.14 13.25 -17.52
CA THR A 357 15.47 12.74 -17.18
C THR A 357 15.38 11.42 -16.41
N GLY A 358 16.32 10.52 -16.64
CA GLY A 358 16.49 9.30 -15.85
C GLY A 358 15.44 8.22 -16.08
N LEU A 359 14.84 8.17 -17.27
CA LEU A 359 13.83 7.17 -17.65
C LEU A 359 14.38 5.75 -17.76
N PHE A 360 15.66 5.62 -18.07
CA PHE A 360 16.36 4.34 -18.21
C PHE A 360 17.56 4.24 -17.26
N ASP A 361 17.73 5.22 -16.38
CA ASP A 361 18.79 5.38 -15.36
C ASP A 361 18.46 4.51 -14.16
N LEU A 362 19.10 3.35 -14.11
CA LEU A 362 19.08 2.46 -12.97
C LEU A 362 19.96 3.10 -11.87
N THR A 363 19.48 3.03 -10.63
CA THR A 363 20.22 3.55 -9.47
C THR A 363 20.63 2.44 -8.51
N GLY A 364 20.13 1.23 -8.76
CA GLY A 364 20.52 0.04 -8.02
C GLY A 364 19.51 -1.10 -8.12
N LEU A 365 19.89 -2.20 -7.50
CA LEU A 365 19.14 -3.44 -7.41
C LEU A 365 19.20 -3.96 -5.97
N ASP A 366 18.05 -4.15 -5.34
CA ASP A 366 17.94 -4.94 -4.11
C ASP A 366 17.51 -6.37 -4.45
N VAL A 367 18.16 -7.35 -3.83
CA VAL A 367 17.78 -8.77 -3.91
C VAL A 367 17.29 -9.21 -2.55
N LEU A 368 16.00 -9.51 -2.46
CA LEU A 368 15.33 -9.90 -1.23
C LEU A 368 14.82 -11.34 -1.28
N LYS A 369 14.62 -11.96 -0.12
CA LYS A 369 13.92 -13.25 0.03
C LYS A 369 12.58 -13.03 0.70
N ALA A 370 11.50 -13.50 0.07
CA ALA A 370 10.16 -13.52 0.62
C ALA A 370 9.61 -14.94 0.50
N GLY A 371 9.78 -15.73 1.56
CA GLY A 371 9.24 -17.09 1.63
C GLY A 371 9.91 -17.98 0.59
N ASP A 372 9.10 -18.53 -0.33
CA ASP A 372 9.55 -19.35 -1.46
C ASP A 372 9.86 -18.54 -2.73
N LYS A 373 10.08 -17.24 -2.62
CA LYS A 373 10.40 -16.35 -3.73
C LYS A 373 11.63 -15.48 -3.43
N TYR A 374 12.37 -15.16 -4.47
CA TYR A 374 13.30 -14.02 -4.47
C TYR A 374 12.62 -12.83 -5.14
N VAL A 375 12.89 -11.64 -4.61
CA VAL A 375 12.41 -10.37 -5.16
C VAL A 375 13.61 -9.59 -5.66
N PHE A 376 13.60 -9.23 -6.93
CA PHE A 376 14.58 -8.35 -7.55
C PHE A 376 13.94 -6.98 -7.75
N SER A 377 14.35 -6.02 -6.94
CA SER A 377 13.81 -4.65 -6.93
C SER A 377 14.75 -3.72 -7.68
N PHE A 378 14.39 -3.38 -8.91
CA PHE A 378 15.15 -2.49 -9.77
C PHE A 378 14.73 -1.04 -9.50
N HIS A 379 15.65 -0.25 -8.96
CA HIS A 379 15.42 1.15 -8.63
C HIS A 379 15.85 2.04 -9.78
N PHE A 380 14.98 2.97 -10.17
CA PHE A 380 15.25 3.92 -11.24
C PHE A 380 15.25 5.33 -10.71
N LYS A 381 15.98 6.21 -11.39
CA LYS A 381 15.90 7.64 -11.10
C LYS A 381 14.49 8.18 -11.33
N ASN A 382 13.81 7.69 -12.37
CA ASN A 382 12.48 8.09 -12.75
C ASN A 382 11.84 7.07 -13.71
N LEU A 383 10.75 6.40 -13.33
CA LEU A 383 10.09 5.45 -14.24
C LEU A 383 9.30 6.14 -15.38
N GLY A 384 9.04 7.44 -15.28
CA GLY A 384 8.20 8.18 -16.21
C GLY A 384 6.70 7.91 -16.04
N GLY A 385 6.32 7.05 -15.09
CA GLY A 385 4.96 6.60 -14.84
C GLY A 385 4.52 5.44 -15.74
N ASN A 386 3.21 5.33 -15.96
CA ASN A 386 2.63 4.32 -16.83
C ASN A 386 1.78 4.94 -17.97
N PRO A 387 2.35 5.79 -18.84
CA PRO A 387 1.60 6.59 -19.81
C PRO A 387 0.81 5.76 -20.84
N TRP A 388 1.17 4.50 -21.04
CA TRP A 388 0.51 3.59 -21.98
C TRP A 388 -0.30 2.49 -21.29
N ASN A 389 -0.48 2.60 -19.97
CA ASN A 389 -1.28 1.67 -19.18
C ASN A 389 -0.83 0.20 -19.33
N GLY A 390 0.49 -0.01 -19.25
CA GLY A 390 1.08 -1.34 -19.18
C GLY A 390 0.62 -2.07 -17.93
N PRO A 391 0.13 -3.33 -18.04
CA PRO A 391 -0.43 -4.07 -16.91
C PRO A 391 0.54 -4.25 -15.74
N ASN A 392 1.85 -4.28 -15.99
CA ASN A 392 2.85 -4.43 -14.93
C ASN A 392 3.11 -3.14 -14.14
N GLY A 393 2.52 -1.99 -14.53
CA GLY A 393 2.62 -0.73 -13.79
C GLY A 393 3.63 0.28 -14.32
N PHE A 394 4.27 -0.01 -15.45
CA PHE A 394 5.21 0.86 -16.15
C PHE A 394 5.07 0.69 -17.67
N SER A 395 5.66 1.59 -18.46
CA SER A 395 5.52 1.56 -19.93
C SER A 395 6.83 1.59 -20.71
N LEU A 396 7.84 2.32 -20.25
CA LEU A 396 8.94 2.76 -21.12
C LEU A 396 10.13 1.81 -21.12
N GLN A 397 10.36 1.10 -20.02
CA GLN A 397 11.55 0.29 -19.79
C GLN A 397 11.39 -1.14 -20.34
N VAL A 398 12.50 -1.70 -20.81
CA VAL A 398 12.72 -3.15 -20.91
C VAL A 398 13.92 -3.49 -20.03
N ILE A 399 13.77 -4.50 -19.17
CA ILE A 399 14.85 -4.98 -18.29
C ILE A 399 15.15 -6.43 -18.68
N GLU A 400 16.42 -6.72 -18.90
CA GLU A 400 16.94 -8.09 -18.93
C GLU A 400 17.89 -8.30 -17.77
N ALA A 401 17.71 -9.38 -17.03
CA ALA A 401 18.64 -9.79 -15.99
C ALA A 401 19.06 -11.24 -16.23
N TYR A 402 20.37 -11.49 -16.12
CA TYR A 402 21.02 -12.77 -16.30
C TYR A 402 21.74 -13.14 -15.02
N PHE A 403 21.63 -14.38 -14.57
CA PHE A 403 22.20 -14.83 -13.29
C PHE A 403 23.03 -16.10 -13.49
N ASP A 404 24.30 -16.06 -13.09
CA ASP A 404 25.23 -17.20 -12.98
C ASP A 404 25.35 -17.58 -11.50
N PHE A 405 25.00 -18.81 -11.15
CA PHE A 405 25.07 -19.30 -9.76
C PHE A 405 25.43 -20.79 -9.65
N LYS A 406 25.75 -21.44 -10.77
CA LYS A 406 26.28 -22.81 -10.83
C LYS A 406 27.09 -23.02 -12.11
N GLU A 407 27.82 -24.13 -12.16
CA GLU A 407 28.66 -24.44 -13.32
C GLU A 407 27.83 -24.78 -14.57
N GLY A 408 28.16 -24.13 -15.70
CA GLY A 408 27.51 -24.33 -17.00
C GLY A 408 26.55 -23.18 -17.33
N GLY A 409 25.62 -23.38 -18.26
CA GLY A 409 24.64 -22.36 -18.63
C GLY A 409 24.73 -21.90 -20.08
N ASN A 410 24.35 -20.65 -20.33
CA ASN A 410 24.28 -20.04 -21.66
C ASN A 410 24.97 -18.67 -21.66
N THR A 411 25.56 -18.27 -22.79
CA THR A 411 26.27 -16.98 -22.95
C THR A 411 25.60 -16.04 -23.96
N SER A 412 24.42 -16.41 -24.45
CA SER A 412 23.65 -15.60 -25.39
C SER A 412 22.65 -14.72 -24.65
N ALA A 413 22.53 -13.47 -25.07
CA ALA A 413 21.41 -12.63 -24.67
C ALA A 413 20.07 -13.20 -25.16
N ILE A 414 18.98 -12.86 -24.47
CA ILE A 414 17.62 -13.30 -24.80
C ILE A 414 17.26 -12.83 -26.22
N LYS A 415 16.72 -13.75 -27.02
CA LYS A 415 16.13 -13.48 -28.34
C LYS A 415 14.76 -14.14 -28.41
N LEU A 416 13.75 -13.39 -28.82
CA LEU A 416 12.38 -13.87 -28.99
C LEU A 416 12.08 -14.18 -30.45
N ASP A 417 12.70 -13.43 -31.37
CA ASP A 417 12.74 -13.75 -32.79
C ASP A 417 14.09 -14.40 -33.14
N GLU A 418 14.07 -15.48 -33.91
CA GLU A 418 15.28 -16.22 -34.33
C GLU A 418 16.30 -15.32 -35.05
N LYS A 419 15.82 -14.30 -35.75
CA LYS A 419 16.62 -13.31 -36.49
C LYS A 419 16.63 -11.94 -35.81
N GLY A 420 16.04 -11.84 -34.62
CA GLY A 420 16.00 -10.63 -33.85
C GLY A 420 17.36 -10.28 -33.22
N PRO A 421 17.66 -8.98 -33.08
CA PRO A 421 18.91 -8.54 -32.46
C PRO A 421 18.87 -8.56 -30.93
N GLY A 422 17.70 -8.60 -30.28
CA GLY A 422 17.55 -8.46 -28.83
C GLY A 422 18.13 -7.15 -28.32
N SER A 423 18.78 -7.18 -27.15
CA SER A 423 19.64 -6.10 -26.62
C SER A 423 20.87 -5.80 -27.48
N ASN A 424 21.15 -6.66 -28.47
CA ASN A 424 22.27 -6.60 -29.41
C ASN A 424 23.67 -6.58 -28.79
N VAL A 425 23.83 -7.30 -27.68
CA VAL A 425 25.12 -7.57 -27.03
C VAL A 425 25.45 -9.06 -27.01
N ASP A 426 26.72 -9.38 -26.79
CA ASP A 426 27.18 -10.68 -26.29
C ASP A 426 27.30 -10.60 -24.75
N LEU A 427 27.18 -11.74 -24.08
CA LEU A 427 27.36 -11.82 -22.63
C LEU A 427 28.70 -12.48 -22.29
N ASP A 428 29.11 -12.32 -21.03
CA ASP A 428 30.33 -12.87 -20.47
C ASP A 428 30.56 -14.34 -20.88
N PRO A 429 31.59 -14.63 -21.69
CA PRO A 429 31.86 -15.99 -22.14
C PRO A 429 32.43 -16.87 -21.03
N ASP A 430 32.99 -16.27 -19.98
CA ASP A 430 33.62 -16.98 -18.86
C ASP A 430 32.62 -17.26 -17.72
N HIS A 431 31.47 -16.59 -17.72
CA HIS A 431 30.40 -16.70 -16.71
C HIS A 431 29.03 -16.92 -17.37
N PRO A 432 28.79 -18.11 -17.97
CA PRO A 432 27.50 -18.47 -18.53
C PRO A 432 26.37 -18.40 -17.50
N TRP A 433 25.22 -17.83 -17.89
CA TRP A 433 24.06 -17.69 -17.02
C TRP A 433 23.22 -18.97 -16.94
N ASP A 434 22.61 -19.18 -15.79
CA ASP A 434 21.77 -20.31 -15.40
C ASP A 434 20.27 -20.00 -15.39
N LEU A 435 19.94 -18.72 -15.24
CA LEU A 435 18.59 -18.20 -15.29
C LEU A 435 18.64 -16.78 -15.85
N ALA A 436 17.63 -16.42 -16.64
CA ALA A 436 17.46 -15.04 -17.07
C ALA A 436 15.99 -14.66 -17.07
N PHE A 437 15.69 -13.37 -17.06
CA PHE A 437 14.35 -12.89 -17.39
C PHE A 437 14.38 -11.63 -18.24
N ARG A 438 13.30 -11.42 -18.99
CA ARG A 438 12.97 -10.15 -19.64
C ARG A 438 11.62 -9.67 -19.12
N VAL A 439 11.59 -8.43 -18.63
CA VAL A 439 10.34 -7.78 -18.19
C VAL A 439 10.13 -6.45 -18.91
N THR A 440 8.88 -6.19 -19.26
CA THR A 440 8.41 -4.91 -19.81
C THR A 440 7.08 -4.55 -19.14
N GLY A 441 6.48 -3.42 -19.54
CA GLY A 441 5.13 -3.06 -19.12
C GLY A 441 4.06 -4.13 -19.41
N TRP A 442 4.28 -5.03 -20.39
CA TRP A 442 3.31 -6.04 -20.84
C TRP A 442 3.80 -7.48 -20.77
N SER A 443 5.11 -7.71 -20.85
CA SER A 443 5.71 -9.05 -20.91
C SER A 443 6.48 -9.36 -19.64
N LYS A 444 6.37 -10.61 -19.18
CA LYS A 444 7.16 -11.15 -18.06
C LYS A 444 7.63 -12.55 -18.43
N LYS A 445 8.89 -12.68 -18.83
CA LYS A 445 9.45 -13.90 -19.43
C LYS A 445 10.61 -14.39 -18.60
N LEU A 446 10.49 -15.56 -18.01
CA LEU A 446 11.59 -16.30 -17.40
C LEU A 446 12.21 -17.23 -18.46
N VAL A 447 13.52 -17.21 -18.59
CA VAL A 447 14.25 -17.92 -19.64
C VAL A 447 15.26 -18.88 -19.00
N LEU A 448 15.18 -20.15 -19.39
CA LEU A 448 16.13 -21.18 -18.98
C LEU A 448 17.29 -21.30 -20.01
N PRO A 449 18.47 -21.83 -19.62
CA PRO A 449 19.65 -21.86 -20.47
C PRO A 449 19.47 -22.61 -21.80
N ASN A 450 18.51 -23.55 -21.85
CA ASN A 450 18.17 -24.29 -23.07
C ASN A 450 17.23 -23.51 -24.03
N GLY A 451 16.91 -22.25 -23.73
CA GLY A 451 15.99 -21.41 -24.50
C GLY A 451 14.51 -21.58 -24.16
N THR A 452 14.17 -22.38 -23.15
CA THR A 452 12.77 -22.50 -22.70
C THR A 452 12.31 -21.19 -22.08
N VAL A 453 11.17 -20.66 -22.54
CA VAL A 453 10.53 -19.47 -22.00
C VAL A 453 9.31 -19.87 -21.18
N LEU A 454 9.21 -19.34 -19.97
CA LEU A 454 8.13 -19.57 -19.01
C LEU A 454 7.54 -18.21 -18.57
N GLU A 455 6.27 -18.21 -18.18
CA GLU A 455 5.59 -17.06 -17.57
C GLU A 455 5.32 -17.32 -16.08
N ASP A 456 6.33 -17.83 -15.37
CA ASP A 456 6.23 -18.25 -13.95
C ASP A 456 6.93 -17.27 -13.01
N ILE A 457 6.83 -15.98 -13.33
CA ILE A 457 7.30 -14.86 -12.51
C ILE A 457 6.18 -13.83 -12.37
N ASP A 458 6.25 -13.02 -11.33
CA ASP A 458 5.35 -11.90 -11.12
C ASP A 458 6.10 -10.57 -11.18
N VAL A 459 5.40 -9.52 -11.60
CA VAL A 459 5.98 -8.17 -11.72
C VAL A 459 4.98 -7.17 -11.18
N PHE A 460 5.45 -6.25 -10.35
CA PHE A 460 4.68 -5.06 -9.98
C PHE A 460 5.61 -3.87 -9.80
N THR A 461 5.02 -2.67 -9.85
CA THR A 461 5.75 -1.41 -9.76
C THR A 461 5.31 -0.63 -8.54
N ASP A 462 6.29 -0.05 -7.84
CA ASP A 462 6.10 1.02 -6.87
C ASP A 462 6.50 2.33 -7.57
N LEU A 463 5.51 3.12 -7.98
CA LEU A 463 5.75 4.36 -8.72
C LEU A 463 6.25 5.49 -7.82
N ASP A 464 5.92 5.45 -6.53
CA ASP A 464 6.37 6.47 -5.57
C ASP A 464 7.87 6.33 -5.31
N GLU A 465 8.37 5.09 -5.28
CA GLU A 465 9.79 4.76 -5.11
C GLU A 465 10.52 4.49 -6.44
N ASN A 466 9.89 4.76 -7.60
CA ASN A 466 10.44 4.46 -8.94
C ASN A 466 11.05 3.04 -9.06
N THR A 467 10.39 2.04 -8.49
CA THR A 467 10.93 0.69 -8.36
C THR A 467 10.10 -0.35 -9.11
N ILE A 468 10.75 -1.20 -9.90
CA ILE A 468 10.13 -2.37 -10.54
C ILE A 468 10.54 -3.62 -9.77
N ASN A 469 9.57 -4.35 -9.23
CA ASN A 469 9.79 -5.58 -8.46
C ASN A 469 9.51 -6.80 -9.33
N VAL A 470 10.47 -7.71 -9.44
CA VAL A 470 10.33 -9.00 -10.15
C VAL A 470 10.43 -10.14 -9.16
N LEU A 471 9.37 -10.93 -9.04
CA LEU A 471 9.26 -12.02 -8.09
C LEU A 471 9.52 -13.34 -8.81
N VAL A 472 10.59 -14.03 -8.40
CA VAL A 472 11.03 -15.28 -9.01
C VAL A 472 10.92 -16.41 -7.98
N PRO A 473 10.20 -17.52 -8.29
CA PRO A 473 10.14 -18.67 -7.41
C PRO A 473 11.53 -19.23 -7.06
N ALA A 474 11.79 -19.48 -5.78
CA ALA A 474 13.05 -19.97 -5.26
C ALA A 474 13.46 -21.32 -5.87
N LYS A 475 12.50 -22.12 -6.37
CA LYS A 475 12.78 -23.37 -7.11
C LYS A 475 13.73 -23.19 -8.31
N TYR A 476 13.87 -21.98 -8.85
CA TYR A 476 14.78 -21.68 -9.96
C TYR A 476 16.23 -21.40 -9.52
N PHE A 477 16.43 -20.83 -8.33
CA PHE A 477 17.75 -20.49 -7.78
C PHE A 477 18.26 -21.50 -6.73
N GLY A 478 17.35 -22.16 -6.01
CA GLY A 478 17.62 -22.82 -4.73
C GLY A 478 17.32 -21.92 -3.54
N GLU A 479 17.51 -22.43 -2.32
CA GLU A 479 17.13 -21.73 -1.08
C GLU A 479 18.21 -20.81 -0.49
N ASP A 480 19.45 -20.94 -0.96
CA ASP A 480 20.64 -20.36 -0.33
C ASP A 480 21.33 -19.28 -1.21
N LEU A 481 20.59 -18.61 -2.09
CA LEU A 481 21.13 -17.54 -2.94
C LEU A 481 21.65 -16.39 -2.06
N ASN A 482 22.85 -15.88 -2.34
CA ASN A 482 23.46 -14.78 -1.62
C ASN A 482 24.52 -14.08 -2.50
N ALA A 483 25.07 -12.97 -2.01
CA ALA A 483 26.06 -12.17 -2.74
C ALA A 483 27.33 -12.94 -3.14
N GLU A 484 27.72 -13.98 -2.38
CA GLU A 484 28.96 -14.73 -2.63
C GLU A 484 28.82 -15.80 -3.73
N ASN A 485 27.60 -16.25 -4.02
CA ASN A 485 27.33 -17.36 -4.93
C ASN A 485 26.57 -16.98 -6.21
N ILE A 486 26.23 -15.70 -6.37
CA ILE A 486 25.58 -15.19 -7.57
C ILE A 486 26.48 -14.19 -8.29
N ARG A 487 26.48 -14.27 -9.61
CA ARG A 487 26.89 -13.19 -10.49
C ARG A 487 25.73 -12.78 -11.38
N MET A 488 25.74 -11.55 -11.84
CA MET A 488 24.64 -11.04 -12.66
C MET A 488 25.08 -10.07 -13.74
N ALA A 489 24.31 -10.00 -14.80
CA ALA A 489 24.34 -8.89 -15.75
C ALA A 489 22.91 -8.37 -15.87
N VAL A 490 22.72 -7.07 -15.65
CA VAL A 490 21.43 -6.40 -15.80
C VAL A 490 21.56 -5.35 -16.89
N LEU A 491 20.64 -5.39 -17.84
CA LEU A 491 20.58 -4.51 -18.99
C LEU A 491 19.23 -3.80 -18.98
N VAL A 492 19.25 -2.49 -19.15
CA VAL A 492 18.06 -1.66 -19.29
C VAL A 492 18.05 -1.01 -20.66
N GLY A 493 16.88 -0.91 -21.26
CA GLY A 493 16.69 -0.09 -22.47
C GLY A 493 15.31 0.49 -22.62
N SER A 494 15.14 1.19 -23.74
CA SER A 494 13.84 1.68 -24.17
C SER A 494 13.05 0.56 -24.83
N GLN A 495 11.88 0.27 -24.29
CA GLN A 495 10.96 -0.73 -24.81
C GLN A 495 10.27 -0.23 -26.09
N ASP A 496 10.08 -1.14 -27.04
CA ASP A 496 9.24 -0.94 -28.22
C ASP A 496 8.35 -2.17 -28.45
N GLY A 497 7.08 -2.08 -28.04
CA GLY A 497 6.12 -3.18 -28.16
C GLY A 497 5.74 -3.57 -29.60
N PHE A 498 6.11 -2.75 -30.60
CA PHE A 498 5.93 -3.07 -32.02
C PHE A 498 7.26 -3.46 -32.68
N GLY A 499 8.38 -3.23 -31.99
CA GLY A 499 9.73 -3.54 -32.43
C GLY A 499 10.05 -5.02 -32.28
N VAL A 500 11.04 -5.47 -33.07
CA VAL A 500 11.57 -6.82 -32.93
C VAL A 500 12.22 -6.97 -31.56
N ASP A 501 11.92 -8.07 -30.88
CA ASP A 501 12.38 -8.39 -29.52
C ASP A 501 11.97 -7.40 -28.42
N GLU A 502 10.98 -6.53 -28.64
CA GLU A 502 10.54 -5.55 -27.62
C GLU A 502 11.60 -4.46 -27.30
N TRP A 503 12.69 -4.39 -28.05
CA TRP A 503 13.77 -3.40 -27.90
C TRP A 503 13.68 -2.32 -28.96
N ARG A 504 13.73 -1.04 -28.53
CA ARG A 504 13.78 0.10 -29.43
C ARG A 504 15.12 0.15 -30.17
N ASP A 505 15.05 0.55 -31.42
CA ASP A 505 16.22 0.65 -32.29
C ASP A 505 17.03 1.94 -32.05
N VAL A 506 18.31 1.89 -32.42
CA VAL A 506 19.26 3.01 -32.29
C VAL A 506 19.59 3.59 -33.67
N GLN A 507 19.66 4.91 -33.75
CA GLN A 507 20.02 5.69 -34.94
C GLN A 507 21.17 6.66 -34.62
N VAL A 508 21.79 7.21 -35.66
CA VAL A 508 22.83 8.24 -35.49
C VAL A 508 22.25 9.49 -34.83
N GLU A 509 21.09 9.94 -35.31
CA GLU A 509 20.34 11.05 -34.72
C GLU A 509 19.05 10.51 -34.10
N ALA A 510 18.65 11.06 -32.95
CA ALA A 510 17.41 10.65 -32.30
C ALA A 510 16.19 10.96 -33.19
N GLU A 511 15.26 10.01 -33.27
CA GLU A 511 13.97 10.21 -33.93
C GLU A 511 12.86 10.22 -32.88
N GLU A 512 11.61 10.48 -33.28
CA GLU A 512 10.45 10.50 -32.37
C GLU A 512 10.36 9.22 -31.53
N TRP A 513 10.62 8.07 -32.15
CA TRP A 513 10.47 6.75 -31.56
C TRP A 513 11.76 5.90 -31.66
N ARG A 514 12.93 6.52 -31.82
CA ARG A 514 14.21 5.78 -31.87
C ARG A 514 15.27 6.51 -31.05
N ILE A 515 16.12 5.71 -30.40
CA ILE A 515 17.28 6.21 -29.64
C ILE A 515 18.25 6.86 -30.64
N GLY A 516 18.88 7.96 -30.25
CA GLY A 516 19.92 8.63 -31.04
C GLY A 516 21.33 8.40 -30.51
N GLY A 517 22.33 8.95 -31.19
CA GLY A 517 23.73 8.93 -30.74
C GLY A 517 24.50 7.66 -31.10
N GLY A 518 23.91 6.76 -31.90
CA GLY A 518 24.58 5.54 -32.33
C GLY A 518 25.72 5.80 -33.31
N ASP A 519 26.77 4.99 -33.18
CA ASP A 519 27.87 4.95 -34.15
C ASP A 519 27.38 4.46 -35.51
N SER A 520 27.59 5.27 -36.55
CA SER A 520 27.13 4.97 -37.91
C SER A 520 27.70 3.66 -38.45
N ASP A 521 28.96 3.34 -38.16
CA ASP A 521 29.60 2.13 -38.67
C ASP A 521 29.06 0.91 -37.93
N ALA A 522 28.80 1.03 -36.63
CA ALA A 522 28.19 -0.04 -35.82
C ALA A 522 26.75 -0.33 -36.24
N ILE A 523 25.97 0.72 -36.54
CA ILE A 523 24.61 0.58 -37.07
C ILE A 523 24.62 -0.12 -38.43
N ILE A 524 25.49 0.30 -39.35
CA ILE A 524 25.63 -0.30 -40.68
C ILE A 524 26.05 -1.78 -40.58
N ALA A 525 26.96 -2.08 -39.65
CA ALA A 525 27.42 -3.45 -39.39
C ALA A 525 26.39 -4.30 -38.59
N GLY A 526 25.34 -3.68 -38.03
CA GLY A 526 24.31 -4.35 -37.24
C GLY A 526 24.76 -4.75 -35.83
N VAL A 527 25.82 -4.14 -35.30
CA VAL A 527 26.44 -4.49 -34.00
C VAL A 527 26.24 -3.43 -32.92
N ALA A 528 25.56 -2.32 -33.23
CA ALA A 528 25.27 -1.27 -32.24
C ALA A 528 24.38 -1.83 -31.10
N PRO A 529 24.81 -1.71 -29.82
CA PRO A 529 24.00 -2.19 -28.70
C PRO A 529 22.70 -1.40 -28.59
N ARG A 530 21.63 -2.01 -28.07
CA ARG A 530 20.34 -1.32 -27.83
C ARG A 530 20.12 -0.97 -26.35
N VAL A 531 21.15 -1.18 -25.54
CA VAL A 531 21.19 -0.96 -24.11
C VAL A 531 21.40 0.53 -23.83
N MET A 532 20.54 1.09 -22.99
CA MET A 532 20.67 2.46 -22.50
C MET A 532 21.53 2.52 -21.22
N ASP A 533 21.51 1.45 -20.43
CA ASP A 533 22.10 1.39 -19.10
C ASP A 533 22.39 -0.08 -18.71
N LEU A 534 23.47 -0.30 -17.96
CA LEU A 534 23.89 -1.54 -17.32
C LEU A 534 24.07 -1.30 -15.82
N LEU A 535 23.63 -2.26 -14.99
CA LEU A 535 24.04 -2.30 -13.58
C LEU A 535 25.56 -2.54 -13.46
N VAL A 536 26.33 -1.47 -13.30
CA VAL A 536 27.79 -1.47 -13.20
C VAL A 536 28.20 -0.58 -12.03
N PRO A 537 28.31 -1.14 -10.81
CA PRO A 537 28.69 -0.37 -9.64
C PRO A 537 30.11 0.22 -9.79
N GLU A 538 30.39 1.35 -9.14
CA GLU A 538 31.66 2.09 -9.26
C GLU A 538 32.94 1.27 -9.03
N TRP A 539 32.85 0.18 -8.26
CA TRP A 539 33.99 -0.70 -7.98
C TRP A 539 34.26 -1.74 -9.05
N PHE A 540 33.31 -1.97 -9.97
CA PHE A 540 33.45 -2.94 -11.04
C PHE A 540 34.13 -2.30 -12.24
N HIS A 541 35.03 -3.06 -12.86
CA HIS A 541 35.67 -2.68 -14.11
C HIS A 541 35.69 -3.88 -15.05
N PRO A 542 35.52 -3.67 -16.36
CA PRO A 542 35.32 -2.40 -17.09
C PRO A 542 34.02 -1.65 -16.76
N THR A 543 34.03 -0.33 -16.96
CA THR A 543 32.86 0.57 -16.85
C THR A 543 31.79 0.23 -17.89
N GLN A 544 30.56 0.75 -17.72
CA GLN A 544 29.50 0.58 -18.69
C GLN A 544 29.93 0.98 -20.11
N GLU A 545 30.53 2.16 -20.27
CA GLU A 545 30.91 2.67 -21.59
C GLU A 545 32.03 1.84 -22.21
N GLU A 546 33.00 1.39 -21.43
CA GLU A 546 34.04 0.46 -21.91
C GLU A 546 33.43 -0.87 -22.39
N GLN A 547 32.41 -1.38 -21.70
CA GLN A 547 31.70 -2.59 -22.12
C GLN A 547 30.88 -2.35 -23.38
N LEU A 548 30.02 -1.33 -23.41
CA LEU A 548 29.11 -1.06 -24.52
C LEU A 548 29.81 -0.50 -25.76
N SER A 549 31.03 0.03 -25.64
CA SER A 549 31.88 0.43 -26.77
C SER A 549 32.84 -0.66 -27.27
N SER A 550 32.81 -1.87 -26.67
CA SER A 550 33.72 -2.97 -27.03
C SER A 550 33.39 -3.69 -28.35
N TYR A 551 32.36 -3.24 -29.08
CA TYR A 551 32.00 -3.78 -30.39
C TYR A 551 33.09 -3.54 -31.45
N ASP A 552 33.03 -4.33 -32.53
CA ASP A 552 33.94 -4.21 -33.66
C ASP A 552 33.14 -4.25 -34.97
N SER A 553 32.86 -3.06 -35.51
CA SER A 553 32.07 -2.87 -36.72
C SER A 553 32.74 -3.48 -37.96
N GLU A 554 34.07 -3.54 -38.00
CA GLU A 554 34.80 -4.11 -39.15
C GLU A 554 34.66 -5.63 -39.20
N ASN A 555 34.65 -6.28 -38.03
CA ASN A 555 34.59 -7.73 -37.90
C ASN A 555 33.19 -8.26 -37.52
N GLY A 556 32.20 -7.39 -37.40
CA GLY A 556 30.83 -7.76 -37.05
C GLY A 556 30.70 -8.34 -35.64
N LYS A 557 31.54 -7.90 -34.69
CA LYS A 557 31.44 -8.33 -33.28
C LYS A 557 30.61 -7.35 -32.47
N ARG A 558 29.75 -7.88 -31.61
CA ARG A 558 28.93 -7.09 -30.70
C ARG A 558 29.73 -6.72 -29.45
N ALA A 559 29.25 -5.71 -28.73
CA ALA A 559 29.76 -5.37 -27.42
C ALA A 559 29.54 -6.55 -26.45
N THR A 560 30.48 -6.77 -25.53
CA THR A 560 30.39 -7.83 -24.51
C THR A 560 30.06 -7.22 -23.15
N VAL A 561 28.98 -7.68 -22.54
CA VAL A 561 28.57 -7.32 -21.17
C VAL A 561 29.05 -8.40 -20.20
N LEU A 562 29.78 -7.99 -19.16
CA LEU A 562 30.37 -8.89 -18.18
C LEU A 562 29.48 -9.09 -16.96
N MET A 563 29.61 -10.25 -16.31
CA MET A 563 28.86 -10.53 -15.08
C MET A 563 29.54 -9.82 -13.89
N ILE A 564 28.78 -9.04 -13.14
CA ILE A 564 29.21 -8.45 -11.88
C ILE A 564 29.08 -9.47 -10.75
N THR A 565 30.02 -9.43 -9.81
CA THR A 565 29.86 -10.13 -8.52
C THR A 565 29.41 -9.09 -7.48
N PRO A 566 28.24 -9.24 -6.85
CA PRO A 566 27.84 -8.37 -5.75
C PRO A 566 28.88 -8.41 -4.63
N ILE A 567 29.12 -7.25 -4.02
CA ILE A 567 29.86 -7.19 -2.76
C ILE A 567 28.81 -7.06 -1.67
N GLU A 568 28.96 -7.85 -0.61
CA GLU A 568 28.08 -7.74 0.55
C GLU A 568 28.17 -6.31 1.11
N SER A 569 27.15 -5.50 0.82
CA SER A 569 27.03 -4.18 1.41
C SER A 569 26.71 -4.39 2.89
N ALA A 570 27.60 -3.95 3.78
CA ALA A 570 27.27 -3.87 5.21
C ALA A 570 25.95 -3.09 5.36
N PRO A 571 25.02 -3.51 6.24
CA PRO A 571 23.70 -2.90 6.32
C PRO A 571 23.82 -1.39 6.49
N THR A 572 23.39 -0.64 5.48
CA THR A 572 23.39 0.82 5.50
C THR A 572 22.43 1.25 6.60
N THR A 573 22.98 1.58 7.77
CA THR A 573 22.21 2.25 8.81
C THR A 573 21.94 3.65 8.29
N THR A 574 20.76 3.87 7.70
CA THR A 574 20.27 5.19 7.30
C THR A 574 20.22 6.07 8.56
N THR A 575 21.30 6.78 8.83
CA THR A 575 21.34 7.81 9.86
C THR A 575 20.73 9.06 9.23
N THR A 576 19.42 9.20 9.35
CA THR A 576 18.72 10.45 9.02
C THR A 576 19.29 11.55 9.91
N THR A 577 20.24 12.32 9.38
CA THR A 577 20.75 13.52 10.05
C THR A 577 19.74 14.62 9.82
N THR A 578 18.74 14.71 10.68
CA THR A 578 17.81 15.85 10.72
C THR A 578 18.60 17.11 11.04
N THR A 579 18.92 17.90 10.02
CA THR A 579 19.52 19.22 10.20
C THR A 579 18.40 20.18 10.61
N THR A 580 18.15 20.31 11.91
CA THR A 580 17.23 21.31 12.45
C THR A 580 17.81 22.71 12.22
N THR A 581 17.37 23.38 11.16
CA THR A 581 17.67 24.81 10.95
C THR A 581 16.84 25.63 11.92
N THR A 582 17.42 25.99 13.06
CA THR A 582 16.78 26.89 14.02
C THR A 582 16.81 28.31 13.46
N THR A 583 15.68 28.77 12.91
CA THR A 583 15.50 30.18 12.56
C THR A 583 15.30 30.95 13.87
N SER A 584 16.36 31.60 14.35
CA SER A 584 16.30 32.43 15.56
C SER A 584 15.62 33.76 15.24
N SER A 585 14.34 33.90 15.59
CA SER A 585 13.66 35.20 15.61
C SER A 585 14.15 36.00 16.82
N THR A 586 14.81 37.12 16.54
CA THR A 586 15.33 38.03 17.57
C THR A 586 14.18 38.82 18.19
N THR A 587 13.74 38.43 19.39
CA THR A 587 12.90 39.29 20.24
C THR A 587 13.79 40.03 21.23
N THR A 588 13.88 41.35 21.09
CA THR A 588 14.63 42.22 22.00
C THR A 588 13.87 42.41 23.31
N THR A 589 14.33 41.76 24.38
CA THR A 589 13.88 42.03 25.75
C THR A 589 14.99 42.78 26.48
N THR A 590 14.73 44.03 26.86
CA THR A 590 15.63 44.84 27.69
C THR A 590 15.46 44.46 29.16
N THR A 591 16.49 43.88 29.78
CA THR A 591 16.53 43.61 31.22
C THR A 591 17.59 44.50 31.88
N THR A 592 17.15 45.39 32.77
CA THR A 592 18.01 46.25 33.59
C THR A 592 18.57 45.46 34.78
N THR A 593 19.89 45.32 34.85
CA THR A 593 20.60 44.67 35.96
C THR A 593 20.76 45.66 37.12
N THR A 594 20.19 45.33 38.29
CA THR A 594 20.52 45.96 39.58
C THR A 594 21.28 44.96 40.43
N THR A 595 22.52 45.28 40.78
CA THR A 595 23.41 44.44 41.60
C THR A 595 23.21 44.77 43.08
N THR A 596 22.84 43.76 43.88
CA THR A 596 22.91 43.82 45.35
C THR A 596 23.67 42.60 45.85
N THR A 597 24.81 42.85 46.50
CA THR A 597 25.69 41.85 47.12
C THR A 597 25.29 41.64 48.58
N THR A 598 25.03 40.39 48.99
CA THR A 598 25.07 40.02 50.42
C THR A 598 25.65 38.62 50.61
N THR A 599 26.60 38.56 51.53
CA THR A 599 27.54 37.49 51.90
C THR A 599 26.88 36.33 52.65
N THR A 600 27.19 35.09 52.26
CA THR A 600 26.81 33.87 52.99
C THR A 600 27.83 33.56 54.10
N THR A 601 27.37 33.47 55.35
CA THR A 601 28.14 32.92 56.48
C THR A 601 27.44 31.64 56.95
N THR A 602 28.17 30.53 56.93
CA THR A 602 27.69 29.21 57.41
C THR A 602 27.78 29.15 58.93
N THR A 603 26.70 28.76 59.61
CA THR A 603 26.77 28.25 60.98
C THR A 603 25.71 27.16 61.20
N THR A 604 26.18 26.00 61.65
CA THR A 604 25.38 24.81 61.97
C THR A 604 24.75 24.94 63.35
N SER A 605 23.46 24.64 63.49
CA SER A 605 22.89 24.14 64.75
C SER A 605 21.61 23.32 64.52
N THR A 606 21.65 22.09 65.02
CA THR A 606 20.56 21.12 65.13
C THR A 606 19.53 21.56 66.16
N THR A 607 18.22 21.46 65.89
CA THR A 607 17.21 21.19 66.95
C THR A 607 15.93 20.54 66.37
N THR A 608 15.52 19.47 67.06
CA THR A 608 14.27 18.69 67.01
C THR A 608 13.00 19.54 67.25
N THR A 609 11.81 19.10 66.79
CA THR A 609 10.58 18.85 67.62
C THR A 609 9.25 18.95 66.84
N THR A 610 8.54 17.82 66.80
CA THR A 610 7.08 17.55 66.98
C THR A 610 6.01 17.85 65.91
N THR A 611 5.30 16.76 65.63
CA THR A 611 4.03 16.51 64.94
C THR A 611 2.82 17.24 65.55
N THR A 612 1.85 17.63 64.72
CA THR A 612 0.42 17.65 65.12
C THR A 612 -0.45 17.27 63.93
N THR A 613 -1.16 16.14 64.06
CA THR A 613 -2.24 15.68 63.18
C THR A 613 -3.55 16.30 63.67
N THR A 614 -4.43 16.71 62.77
CA THR A 614 -5.83 17.00 63.12
C THR A 614 -6.75 16.25 62.18
N THR A 615 -7.50 15.32 62.75
CA THR A 615 -8.58 14.55 62.16
C THR A 615 -9.89 15.26 62.49
N THR A 616 -10.79 15.38 61.52
CA THR A 616 -12.19 15.76 61.78
C THR A 616 -13.12 14.74 61.12
N THR A 617 -13.94 14.12 61.96
CA THR A 617 -15.03 13.21 61.62
C THR A 617 -16.32 13.78 62.21
N SER A 618 -17.40 13.89 61.42
CA SER A 618 -18.80 13.83 61.89
C SER A 618 -19.71 13.72 60.67
N SER A 619 -20.29 12.55 60.39
CA SER A 619 -21.61 12.04 60.82
C SER A 619 -22.78 12.52 59.97
N ALA A 620 -23.43 11.52 59.34
CA ALA A 620 -24.69 11.60 58.62
C ALA A 620 -25.89 11.74 59.57
N THR A 621 -26.98 12.35 59.11
CA THR A 621 -28.36 12.02 59.51
C THR A 621 -29.34 12.39 58.40
N THR A 622 -30.19 11.42 58.07
CA THR A 622 -31.33 11.43 57.15
C THR A 622 -32.55 12.10 57.79
N THR A 623 -33.36 12.87 57.04
CA THR A 623 -34.83 12.75 57.05
C THR A 623 -35.50 13.59 55.94
N THR A 624 -36.68 13.12 55.56
CA THR A 624 -37.48 13.37 54.36
C THR A 624 -38.62 14.38 54.56
N THR A 625 -39.22 14.79 53.43
CA THR A 625 -40.61 15.28 53.17
C THR A 625 -41.05 16.67 53.67
N SER A 626 -41.45 17.55 52.75
CA SER A 626 -42.87 17.75 52.36
C SER A 626 -43.04 18.76 51.21
N GLU A 627 -44.13 18.60 50.47
CA GLU A 627 -44.57 19.34 49.29
C GLU A 627 -45.09 20.75 49.57
N GLY A 628 -45.13 21.58 48.52
CA GLY A 628 -46.32 22.40 48.23
C GLY A 628 -46.13 23.91 48.04
N GLY A 629 -46.39 24.38 46.81
CA GLY A 629 -47.28 25.52 46.59
C GLY A 629 -46.70 26.86 46.14
N GLY A 630 -46.73 27.10 44.82
CA GLY A 630 -47.37 28.24 44.11
C GLY A 630 -47.06 29.69 44.47
N GLY A 631 -46.80 30.53 43.45
CA GLY A 631 -46.87 31.98 43.59
C GLY A 631 -46.38 32.80 42.40
N ILE A 632 -47.34 33.32 41.63
CA ILE A 632 -47.23 34.19 40.45
C ILE A 632 -47.05 35.65 40.92
N CYS A 633 -46.19 36.47 40.29
CA CYS A 633 -46.48 37.88 39.95
C CYS A 633 -45.30 38.58 39.24
N GLY A 634 -45.55 39.17 38.06
CA GLY A 634 -44.78 40.33 37.55
C GLY A 634 -45.18 41.62 38.30
N PRO A 635 -45.03 42.86 37.76
CA PRO A 635 -44.92 43.19 36.32
C PRO A 635 -44.01 44.39 35.92
N ALA A 636 -43.76 44.47 34.61
CA ALA A 636 -43.81 45.63 33.69
C ALA A 636 -42.97 46.91 33.87
N ALA A 637 -42.53 47.44 32.69
CA ALA A 637 -42.41 48.84 32.22
C ALA A 637 -41.04 49.14 31.57
N LEU A 638 -40.82 49.75 30.39
CA LEU A 638 -41.61 50.47 29.36
C LEU A 638 -40.73 50.65 28.07
N ILE A 639 -41.36 50.59 26.88
CA ILE A 639 -41.30 51.51 25.68
C ILE A 639 -39.91 51.89 25.09
N GLY A 640 -39.63 51.91 23.77
CA GLY A 640 -40.41 51.75 22.53
C GLY A 640 -39.70 52.39 21.31
N LEU A 641 -40.29 52.20 20.11
CA LEU A 641 -40.04 52.84 18.78
C LEU A 641 -38.83 52.31 17.96
N ALA A 642 -38.87 52.04 16.64
CA ALA A 642 -39.82 52.39 15.56
C ALA A 642 -39.64 51.55 14.25
N ILE A 643 -40.79 51.22 13.63
CA ILE A 643 -41.19 51.36 12.19
C ILE A 643 -40.59 50.46 11.05
N ILE A 644 -41.55 49.94 10.28
CA ILE A 644 -41.67 49.00 9.11
C ILE A 644 -41.44 49.73 7.74
N PRO A 645 -41.02 49.10 6.59
CA PRO A 645 -41.86 48.34 5.60
C PRO A 645 -41.19 47.10 4.94
N LEU A 646 -41.83 45.95 4.68
CA LEU A 646 -43.01 45.54 3.87
C LEU A 646 -42.91 45.70 2.32
N LEU A 647 -42.83 44.53 1.66
CA LEU A 647 -43.38 44.06 0.36
C LEU A 647 -42.81 44.46 -1.02
N LEU A 648 -42.41 43.40 -1.75
CA LEU A 648 -42.80 42.96 -3.11
C LEU A 648 -42.99 43.99 -4.25
N ARG A 649 -42.26 43.78 -5.37
CA ARG A 649 -42.77 43.16 -6.64
C ARG A 649 -42.10 43.75 -7.91
N ARG A 650 -41.54 42.84 -8.73
CA ARG A 650 -41.30 42.88 -10.20
C ARG A 650 -41.57 44.20 -10.95
N ARG A 651 -40.59 44.64 -11.75
CA ARG A 651 -40.61 44.60 -13.24
C ARG A 651 -39.33 45.19 -13.86
N ARG A 652 -38.85 44.46 -14.87
CA ARG A 652 -37.75 44.73 -15.83
C ARG A 652 -36.35 44.43 -15.34
#